data_AF-A0A428SRD9-F1
#
_entry.id   AF-A0A428SRD9-F1
#
_cell.length_a   1.000
_cell.length_b   1.000
_cell.length_c   1.000
_cell.angle_alpha   90.00
_cell.angle_beta   90.00
_cell.angle_gamma   90.00
#
_symmetry.space_group_name_H-M   'P 1'
#
loop_
_entity.id
_entity.type
_entity.pdbx_description
1 polymer ?
#
loop_
_entity_poly.entity_id
_entity_poly.type
_entity_poly.pdbx_seq_one_letter_code
_entity_poly.pdbx_strand_id
1 'polypeptide(L)'
;MATWDVKGKVALVTGAGSASPGRKWRASAIFQQTDLCDWSQINALWEAALKTFGRVDLLVNGAGLYEPPFSDFLEPTRRVGIYKTFAVNTIAPIRLSQIAIEYWLRPENKGIEGNILWVASMAGYIHGLLTPFYYSSKAAVVSMCKSLGSLKRIAGIRNSAVCPGVVDTPIFHPPYSRERVQSDDLMLTVQELVDVAIKAIRDPQSATSTLTSRRASNTIMVDVRELTIPQAHARIKAGLFTAKELTSAFLERIKKLDKGGPNINSTLAMSTTVLAEAEALDRYFEQNGKLKGKLHGIPILVKDQADVKGLVSTYGSAVAKDNVADQDATIITKLKEAGALILGKTTMAEWATAWFSANGATNYTFTKNPYNLSHDVGASSGGSGAAVAANFAICAVGEDTGGSIRVPSSFCNLVGIRTTPGLVSRHGFCPLIKSQDAPGPMAKTVTDCALLLDCMAGFDPNDDYTVYAARSASLGLPKGGSYAANLDTEIIESARIGVVRQLFGEDTDPHSNAVNTVMESSMGKLKEAGTTFIDIHIDNLENYLDFGQIYLQTSRHDINTFLATKPHLPQDIASILPEKSEKSFLQMICSVAHGPENPLNDPTYAERLLQRDEFRRKINVLITTKNLDALVFPDVQVPPPRISDAAEERFIVDGVEDFPTNTFLASIARLPAISVPAGLTKDGLPVGIELVGLEYQEQHLLELAYGVESLVQARTCPPEPVDA
;
A
#
# COMPACT_ATOMS: atom_id res chain seq x y z
N MET A 1 0.84 -31.63 -29.99
CA MET A 1 0.07 -32.85 -29.64
C MET A 1 -0.14 -32.87 -28.13
N ALA A 2 -1.28 -32.37 -27.68
CA ALA A 2 -1.93 -32.74 -26.43
C ALA A 2 -3.39 -32.30 -26.62
N THR A 3 -4.25 -33.26 -26.93
CA THR A 3 -5.69 -33.10 -27.10
C THR A 3 -6.31 -32.75 -25.75
N TRP A 4 -7.01 -31.61 -25.71
CA TRP A 4 -7.72 -31.10 -24.55
C TRP A 4 -9.03 -31.90 -24.35
N ASP A 5 -9.23 -32.47 -23.16
CA ASP A 5 -10.51 -33.10 -22.76
C ASP A 5 -10.80 -32.73 -21.29
N VAL A 6 -11.52 -31.61 -21.08
CA VAL A 6 -12.13 -31.30 -19.78
C VAL A 6 -13.62 -31.06 -20.01
N LYS A 7 -14.41 -31.96 -19.44
CA LYS A 7 -15.83 -32.19 -19.70
C LYS A 7 -16.69 -31.68 -18.52
N GLY A 8 -17.48 -30.61 -18.73
CA GLY A 8 -18.34 -29.98 -17.72
C GLY A 8 -19.49 -30.87 -17.22
N LYS A 9 -19.76 -30.90 -15.91
CA LYS A 9 -20.80 -31.76 -15.28
C LYS A 9 -21.92 -30.91 -14.66
N VAL A 10 -23.18 -31.13 -15.05
CA VAL A 10 -24.41 -30.56 -14.47
C VAL A 10 -25.01 -31.53 -13.43
N ALA A 11 -25.69 -31.02 -12.39
CA ALA A 11 -26.35 -31.84 -11.36
C ALA A 11 -27.89 -31.74 -11.44
N LEU A 12 -28.58 -32.88 -11.54
CA LEU A 12 -30.03 -33.09 -11.51
C LEU A 12 -30.45 -33.77 -10.19
N VAL A 13 -31.29 -33.19 -9.34
CA VAL A 13 -31.63 -33.80 -8.03
C VAL A 13 -33.11 -34.21 -7.94
N THR A 14 -33.41 -35.49 -7.72
CA THR A 14 -34.76 -36.02 -7.45
C THR A 14 -34.97 -36.47 -6.02
N GLY A 15 -36.23 -36.44 -5.58
CA GLY A 15 -36.76 -37.39 -4.60
C GLY A 15 -37.64 -38.41 -5.31
N ALA A 16 -37.08 -39.49 -5.86
CA ALA A 16 -37.86 -40.55 -6.50
C ALA A 16 -38.05 -41.76 -5.56
N GLY A 17 -39.31 -42.11 -5.35
CA GLY A 17 -39.74 -43.35 -4.71
C GLY A 17 -41.23 -43.31 -4.43
N SER A 18 -42.01 -44.16 -5.09
CA SER A 18 -43.39 -44.48 -4.69
C SER A 18 -43.36 -45.01 -3.27
N ALA A 19 -43.93 -44.27 -2.32
CA ALA A 19 -43.94 -44.67 -0.92
C ALA A 19 -45.00 -45.76 -0.69
N SER A 20 -44.56 -47.00 -0.48
CA SER A 20 -45.22 -47.86 0.50
C SER A 20 -45.14 -47.15 1.86
N PRO A 21 -46.19 -47.16 2.71
CA PRO A 21 -46.17 -46.42 3.97
C PRO A 21 -45.06 -46.98 4.88
N GLY A 22 -44.06 -46.16 5.23
CA GLY A 22 -43.04 -46.51 6.23
C GLY A 22 -41.58 -46.15 5.93
N ARG A 23 -41.19 -45.77 4.71
CA ARG A 23 -39.80 -45.34 4.41
C ARG A 23 -39.61 -43.82 4.43
N LYS A 24 -38.60 -43.35 5.17
CA LYS A 24 -38.12 -41.96 5.15
C LYS A 24 -37.66 -41.57 3.73
N TRP A 25 -38.16 -40.46 3.20
CA TRP A 25 -37.72 -39.87 1.94
C TRP A 25 -36.21 -39.57 1.97
N ARG A 26 -35.42 -40.12 1.03
CA ARG A 26 -34.02 -39.75 0.80
C ARG A 26 -33.94 -38.84 -0.42
N ALA A 27 -33.41 -37.63 -0.25
CA ALA A 27 -33.05 -36.76 -1.38
C ALA A 27 -31.85 -37.36 -2.12
N SER A 28 -31.88 -37.39 -3.46
CA SER A 28 -30.84 -37.98 -4.31
C SER A 28 -30.44 -37.05 -5.46
N ALA A 29 -29.16 -37.02 -5.81
CA ALA A 29 -28.62 -36.25 -6.95
C ALA A 29 -28.06 -37.18 -8.02
N ILE A 30 -28.42 -36.91 -9.27
CA ILE A 30 -27.93 -37.45 -10.53
C ILE A 30 -27.02 -36.37 -11.14
N PHE A 31 -25.90 -36.73 -11.73
CA PHE A 31 -25.06 -35.78 -12.46
C PHE A 31 -25.10 -36.13 -13.95
N GLN A 32 -25.38 -35.15 -14.78
CA GLN A 32 -25.38 -35.29 -16.23
C GLN A 32 -24.33 -34.35 -16.81
N GLN A 33 -23.42 -34.89 -17.58
CA GLN A 33 -22.44 -34.09 -18.30
C GLN A 33 -23.14 -33.43 -19.49
N THR A 34 -23.02 -32.11 -19.64
CA THR A 34 -23.75 -31.35 -20.67
C THR A 34 -22.88 -30.19 -21.11
N ASP A 35 -22.63 -30.11 -22.41
CA ASP A 35 -22.06 -28.94 -23.05
C ASP A 35 -23.17 -27.88 -23.22
N LEU A 36 -23.01 -26.72 -22.59
CA LEU A 36 -23.98 -25.61 -22.69
C LEU A 36 -23.90 -24.86 -24.02
N CYS A 37 -22.90 -25.12 -24.84
CA CYS A 37 -22.81 -24.59 -26.20
C CYS A 37 -23.52 -25.49 -27.23
N ASP A 38 -23.91 -26.71 -26.83
CA ASP A 38 -24.60 -27.68 -27.69
C ASP A 38 -26.10 -27.74 -27.37
N TRP A 39 -26.91 -27.11 -28.23
CA TRP A 39 -28.37 -27.10 -28.12
C TRP A 39 -29.01 -28.49 -28.09
N SER A 40 -28.40 -29.48 -28.75
CA SER A 40 -28.92 -30.86 -28.73
C SER A 40 -28.76 -31.49 -27.35
N GLN A 41 -27.66 -31.18 -26.66
CA GLN A 41 -27.40 -31.65 -25.29
C GLN A 41 -28.24 -30.90 -24.25
N ILE A 42 -28.50 -29.60 -24.45
CA ILE A 42 -29.44 -28.83 -23.62
C ILE A 42 -30.86 -29.40 -23.75
N ASN A 43 -31.32 -29.70 -24.96
CA ASN A 43 -32.61 -30.33 -25.19
C ASN A 43 -32.67 -31.72 -24.55
N ALA A 44 -31.61 -32.53 -24.67
CA ALA A 44 -31.54 -33.83 -24.01
C ALA A 44 -31.54 -33.73 -22.48
N LEU A 45 -30.94 -32.67 -21.91
CA LEU A 45 -30.98 -32.38 -20.48
C LEU A 45 -32.39 -31.99 -20.03
N TRP A 46 -33.11 -31.19 -20.81
CA TRP A 46 -34.50 -30.83 -20.55
C TRP A 46 -35.42 -32.05 -20.62
N GLU A 47 -35.29 -32.89 -21.65
CA GLU A 47 -36.02 -34.15 -21.76
C GLU A 47 -35.69 -35.12 -20.62
N ALA A 48 -34.42 -35.18 -20.20
CA ALA A 48 -34.02 -35.93 -19.02
C ALA A 48 -34.69 -35.37 -17.76
N ALA A 49 -34.75 -34.05 -17.58
CA ALA A 49 -35.45 -33.41 -16.47
C ALA A 49 -36.96 -33.74 -16.50
N LEU A 50 -37.62 -33.66 -17.66
CA LEU A 50 -39.03 -34.04 -17.80
C LEU A 50 -39.26 -35.52 -17.51
N LYS A 51 -38.40 -36.42 -17.98
CA LYS A 51 -38.46 -37.85 -17.63
C LYS A 51 -38.24 -38.10 -16.13
N THR A 52 -37.39 -37.30 -15.52
CA THR A 52 -36.94 -37.42 -14.13
C THR A 52 -37.94 -36.85 -13.13
N PHE A 53 -38.57 -35.72 -13.46
CA PHE A 53 -39.56 -35.02 -12.63
C PHE A 53 -41.01 -35.34 -13.04
N GLY A 54 -41.21 -35.91 -14.23
CA GLY A 54 -42.51 -36.22 -14.83
C GLY A 54 -43.13 -35.01 -15.50
N ARG A 55 -43.76 -34.16 -14.69
CA ARG A 55 -44.43 -32.92 -15.12
C ARG A 55 -43.76 -31.73 -14.42
N VAL A 56 -43.69 -30.56 -15.04
CA VAL A 56 -43.24 -29.31 -14.40
C VAL A 56 -44.38 -28.33 -14.52
N ASP A 57 -44.87 -27.81 -13.40
CA ASP A 57 -46.03 -26.92 -13.37
C ASP A 57 -45.62 -25.46 -13.21
N LEU A 58 -44.50 -25.24 -12.54
CA LEU A 58 -43.88 -23.92 -12.40
C LEU A 58 -42.36 -24.06 -12.55
N LEU A 59 -41.80 -23.29 -13.47
CA LEU A 59 -40.36 -23.14 -13.64
C LEU A 59 -39.93 -21.82 -13.00
N VAL A 60 -39.00 -21.87 -12.05
CA VAL A 60 -38.42 -20.68 -11.43
C VAL A 60 -36.98 -20.53 -11.90
N ASN A 61 -36.74 -19.59 -12.81
CA ASN A 61 -35.41 -19.30 -13.33
C ASN A 61 -34.70 -18.25 -12.46
N GLY A 62 -33.70 -18.69 -11.70
CA GLY A 62 -32.77 -17.87 -10.94
C GLY A 62 -31.30 -18.03 -11.39
N ALA A 63 -31.05 -18.66 -12.54
CA ALA A 63 -29.74 -18.69 -13.19
C ALA A 63 -29.73 -17.59 -14.25
N GLY A 64 -28.79 -16.66 -14.18
CA GLY A 64 -28.59 -15.67 -15.25
C GLY A 64 -28.10 -16.38 -16.52
N LEU A 65 -29.03 -16.89 -17.32
CA LEU A 65 -28.77 -17.30 -18.70
C LEU A 65 -28.77 -16.04 -19.56
N TYR A 66 -27.60 -15.68 -20.10
CA TYR A 66 -27.47 -14.65 -21.12
C TYR A 66 -28.11 -15.16 -22.41
N GLU A 67 -29.06 -14.39 -22.96
CA GLU A 67 -29.76 -14.74 -24.20
C GLU A 67 -29.10 -14.00 -25.38
N PRO A 68 -28.74 -14.67 -26.49
CA PRO A 68 -28.36 -13.96 -27.70
C PRO A 68 -29.60 -13.28 -28.32
N PRO A 69 -29.48 -12.09 -28.94
CA PRO A 69 -30.58 -11.23 -29.35
C PRO A 69 -31.51 -11.78 -30.47
N PHE A 70 -31.46 -13.07 -30.80
CA PHE A 70 -32.20 -13.71 -31.89
C PHE A 70 -33.01 -14.94 -31.45
N SER A 71 -33.25 -15.10 -30.15
CA SER A 71 -34.02 -16.22 -29.59
C SER A 71 -35.53 -15.93 -29.68
N ASP A 72 -36.25 -16.66 -30.55
CA ASP A 72 -37.71 -16.56 -30.80
C ASP A 72 -38.60 -17.09 -29.65
N PHE A 73 -38.16 -17.00 -28.39
CA PHE A 73 -38.90 -17.53 -27.24
C PHE A 73 -40.13 -16.68 -26.85
N LEU A 74 -40.32 -15.52 -27.49
CA LEU A 74 -41.37 -14.53 -27.22
C LEU A 74 -42.37 -14.40 -28.39
N GLU A 75 -42.93 -15.51 -28.90
CA GLU A 75 -44.12 -15.42 -29.76
C GLU A 75 -45.40 -15.24 -28.91
N PRO A 76 -46.16 -14.13 -29.06
CA PRO A 76 -47.30 -13.80 -28.19
C PRO A 76 -48.57 -14.67 -28.40
N THR A 77 -48.55 -15.65 -29.30
CA THR A 77 -49.78 -16.28 -29.83
C THR A 77 -50.15 -17.63 -29.19
N ARG A 78 -49.41 -18.13 -28.19
CA ARG A 78 -49.73 -19.43 -27.55
C ARG A 78 -50.66 -19.30 -26.33
N ARG A 79 -51.75 -20.10 -26.33
CA ARG A 79 -52.77 -20.19 -25.25
C ARG A 79 -52.22 -20.87 -23.99
N VAL A 80 -52.87 -20.57 -22.86
CA VAL A 80 -52.60 -21.07 -21.49
C VAL A 80 -52.19 -22.55 -21.47
N GLY A 81 -50.99 -22.82 -20.96
CA GLY A 81 -50.34 -24.14 -20.97
C GLY A 81 -48.83 -24.11 -21.25
N ILE A 82 -48.23 -22.93 -21.49
CA ILE A 82 -46.80 -22.76 -21.81
C ILE A 82 -46.25 -21.59 -20.96
N TYR A 83 -45.09 -21.81 -20.34
CA TYR A 83 -44.53 -21.11 -19.17
C TYR A 83 -44.36 -19.58 -19.32
N LYS A 84 -44.56 -18.84 -18.21
CA LYS A 84 -44.14 -17.43 -18.05
C LYS A 84 -42.84 -17.37 -17.22
N THR A 85 -41.76 -16.86 -17.79
CA THR A 85 -40.46 -16.66 -17.12
C THR A 85 -40.36 -15.27 -16.50
N PHE A 86 -39.80 -15.19 -15.28
CA PHE A 86 -39.36 -13.95 -14.63
C PHE A 86 -37.85 -14.05 -14.39
N ALA A 87 -37.07 -13.04 -14.77
CA ALA A 87 -35.60 -13.05 -14.67
C ALA A 87 -35.10 -12.02 -13.65
N VAL A 88 -34.38 -12.40 -12.57
CA VAL A 88 -33.65 -11.45 -11.69
C VAL A 88 -32.53 -12.18 -10.89
N ASN A 89 -31.40 -11.51 -10.62
CA ASN A 89 -30.22 -12.03 -9.90
C ASN A 89 -30.21 -11.66 -8.40
N THR A 90 -29.51 -12.46 -7.59
CA THR A 90 -29.11 -12.36 -6.16
C THR A 90 -30.16 -12.18 -5.05
N ILE A 91 -31.21 -11.35 -5.16
CA ILE A 91 -32.32 -11.26 -4.16
C ILE A 91 -33.56 -12.05 -4.63
N ALA A 92 -33.59 -12.35 -5.92
CA ALA A 92 -34.72 -12.94 -6.62
C ALA A 92 -35.13 -14.34 -6.16
N PRO A 93 -34.26 -15.31 -5.85
CA PRO A 93 -34.71 -16.68 -5.57
C PRO A 93 -35.64 -16.74 -4.35
N ILE A 94 -35.35 -15.96 -3.31
CA ILE A 94 -36.16 -15.88 -2.10
C ILE A 94 -37.50 -15.19 -2.38
N ARG A 95 -37.49 -14.06 -3.12
CA ARG A 95 -38.72 -13.34 -3.45
C ARG A 95 -39.60 -14.10 -4.46
N LEU A 96 -39.00 -14.75 -5.45
CA LEU A 96 -39.68 -15.65 -6.38
C LEU A 96 -40.22 -16.90 -5.65
N SER A 97 -39.53 -17.40 -4.60
CA SER A 97 -40.06 -18.45 -3.72
C SER A 97 -41.34 -17.99 -3.03
N GLN A 98 -41.32 -16.79 -2.45
CA GLN A 98 -42.49 -16.21 -1.79
C GLN A 98 -43.63 -16.02 -2.78
N ILE A 99 -43.38 -15.46 -3.97
CA ILE A 99 -44.40 -15.23 -5.01
C ILE A 99 -44.98 -16.56 -5.52
N ALA A 100 -44.14 -17.57 -5.76
CA ALA A 100 -44.58 -18.89 -6.19
C ALA A 100 -45.45 -19.59 -5.13
N ILE A 101 -45.04 -19.49 -3.85
CA ILE A 101 -45.79 -20.03 -2.72
C ILE A 101 -47.10 -19.26 -2.52
N GLU A 102 -47.08 -17.93 -2.58
CA GLU A 102 -48.27 -17.06 -2.47
C GLU A 102 -49.27 -17.35 -3.59
N TYR A 103 -48.82 -17.53 -4.84
CA TYR A 103 -49.66 -17.95 -5.96
C TYR A 103 -50.37 -19.28 -5.65
N TRP A 104 -49.66 -20.26 -5.10
CA TRP A 104 -50.22 -21.59 -4.81
C TRP A 104 -51.14 -21.61 -3.59
N LEU A 105 -50.92 -20.72 -2.62
CA LEU A 105 -51.74 -20.62 -1.41
C LEU A 105 -53.06 -19.89 -1.62
N ARG A 106 -53.31 -19.29 -2.80
CA ARG A 106 -54.59 -18.65 -3.11
C ARG A 106 -55.74 -19.67 -3.06
N PRO A 107 -56.92 -19.31 -2.51
CA PRO A 107 -58.06 -20.22 -2.39
C PRO A 107 -58.46 -20.91 -3.70
N GLU A 108 -58.35 -20.20 -4.83
CA GLU A 108 -58.65 -20.70 -6.17
C GLU A 108 -57.66 -21.75 -6.69
N ASN A 109 -56.45 -21.83 -6.11
CA ASN A 109 -55.40 -22.78 -6.47
C ASN A 109 -55.27 -23.92 -5.44
N LYS A 110 -56.09 -23.90 -4.37
CA LYS A 110 -56.15 -24.99 -3.37
C LYS A 110 -56.69 -26.26 -4.02
N GLY A 111 -55.81 -27.24 -4.20
CA GLY A 111 -56.14 -28.56 -4.77
C GLY A 111 -55.32 -28.91 -6.02
N ILE A 112 -54.51 -27.99 -6.54
CA ILE A 112 -53.59 -28.27 -7.65
C ILE A 112 -52.35 -28.99 -7.10
N GLU A 113 -52.23 -30.30 -7.36
CA GLU A 113 -50.98 -31.04 -7.20
C GLU A 113 -50.03 -30.70 -8.36
N GLY A 114 -48.76 -30.45 -8.07
CA GLY A 114 -47.79 -30.09 -9.10
C GLY A 114 -46.34 -30.06 -8.64
N ASN A 115 -45.44 -29.86 -9.61
CA ASN A 115 -43.99 -29.80 -9.39
C ASN A 115 -43.45 -28.39 -9.67
N ILE A 116 -42.75 -27.83 -8.70
CA ILE A 116 -41.97 -26.60 -8.87
C ILE A 116 -40.52 -27.00 -9.17
N LEU A 117 -40.01 -26.55 -10.31
CA LEU A 117 -38.64 -26.77 -10.75
C LEU A 117 -37.83 -25.47 -10.65
N TRP A 118 -36.77 -25.49 -9.83
CA TRP A 118 -35.80 -24.42 -9.74
C TRP A 118 -34.70 -24.60 -10.78
N VAL A 119 -34.42 -23.56 -11.56
CA VAL A 119 -33.18 -23.46 -12.37
C VAL A 119 -32.36 -22.36 -11.73
N ALA A 120 -31.44 -22.70 -10.85
CA ALA A 120 -30.76 -21.70 -10.03
C ALA A 120 -29.26 -21.96 -9.93
N SER A 121 -28.47 -20.88 -9.82
CA SER A 121 -27.07 -20.95 -9.41
C SER A 121 -27.02 -21.00 -7.87
N MET A 122 -27.06 -22.21 -7.31
CA MET A 122 -27.17 -22.42 -5.87
C MET A 122 -25.81 -22.75 -5.24
N ALA A 123 -25.08 -21.69 -4.86
CA ALA A 123 -23.95 -21.66 -3.94
C ALA A 123 -22.61 -22.34 -4.35
N GLY A 124 -21.65 -21.45 -4.64
CA GLY A 124 -20.21 -21.63 -4.68
C GLY A 124 -19.60 -20.32 -5.19
N TYR A 125 -19.17 -19.42 -4.31
CA TYR A 125 -18.58 -18.12 -4.67
C TYR A 125 -17.07 -18.19 -4.41
N ILE A 126 -16.27 -18.14 -5.48
CA ILE A 126 -14.82 -17.92 -5.39
C ILE A 126 -14.58 -16.46 -5.79
N HIS A 127 -14.01 -15.66 -4.89
CA HIS A 127 -13.66 -14.27 -5.19
C HIS A 127 -12.46 -14.26 -6.15
N GLY A 128 -12.69 -13.87 -7.40
CA GLY A 128 -11.68 -13.26 -8.27
C GLY A 128 -12.10 -11.80 -8.47
N LEU A 129 -11.15 -10.86 -8.44
CA LEU A 129 -11.46 -9.42 -8.37
C LEU A 129 -12.26 -8.89 -9.57
N LEU A 130 -12.28 -9.62 -10.69
CA LEU A 130 -12.97 -9.21 -11.93
C LEU A 130 -13.90 -10.28 -12.55
N THR A 131 -13.91 -11.51 -12.03
CA THR A 131 -14.71 -12.61 -12.62
C THR A 131 -15.32 -13.50 -11.54
N PRO A 132 -16.59 -13.29 -11.16
CA PRO A 132 -17.25 -14.16 -10.20
C PRO A 132 -17.44 -15.56 -10.78
N PHE A 133 -16.91 -16.58 -10.09
CA PHE A 133 -17.15 -17.99 -10.45
C PHE A 133 -18.49 -18.47 -9.90
N TYR A 134 -19.26 -19.15 -10.76
CA TYR A 134 -20.58 -19.67 -10.43
C TYR A 134 -20.60 -21.21 -10.54
N TYR A 135 -20.85 -21.91 -9.45
CA TYR A 135 -21.14 -23.34 -9.43
C TYR A 135 -22.10 -23.70 -8.29
N SER A 136 -22.70 -24.90 -8.34
CA SER A 136 -23.54 -25.42 -7.25
C SER A 136 -22.99 -26.73 -6.68
N SER A 137 -22.81 -26.79 -5.36
CA SER A 137 -22.44 -28.05 -4.69
C SER A 137 -23.64 -28.98 -4.53
N LYS A 138 -23.41 -30.30 -4.59
CA LYS A 138 -24.45 -31.34 -4.38
C LYS A 138 -25.27 -31.08 -3.11
N ALA A 139 -24.61 -30.64 -2.05
CA ALA A 139 -25.23 -30.43 -0.75
C ALA A 139 -26.09 -29.17 -0.71
N ALA A 140 -25.71 -28.10 -1.40
CA ALA A 140 -26.52 -26.90 -1.54
C ALA A 140 -27.86 -27.20 -2.25
N VAL A 141 -27.79 -27.96 -3.35
CA VAL A 141 -29.00 -28.40 -4.07
C VAL A 141 -29.88 -29.29 -3.19
N VAL A 142 -29.29 -30.25 -2.47
CA VAL A 142 -30.02 -31.13 -1.56
C VAL A 142 -30.63 -30.37 -0.38
N SER A 143 -29.93 -29.38 0.17
CA SER A 143 -30.41 -28.55 1.29
C SER A 143 -31.58 -27.67 0.88
N MET A 144 -31.51 -27.04 -0.30
CA MET A 144 -32.62 -26.27 -0.87
C MET A 144 -33.87 -27.13 -1.08
N CYS A 145 -33.71 -28.30 -1.72
CA CYS A 145 -34.79 -29.25 -1.90
C CYS A 145 -35.43 -29.66 -0.56
N LYS A 146 -34.62 -29.83 0.51
CA LYS A 146 -35.09 -30.17 1.86
C LYS A 146 -35.80 -29.01 2.57
N SER A 147 -35.30 -27.78 2.44
CA SER A 147 -35.81 -26.60 3.16
C SER A 147 -37.30 -26.33 2.88
N LEU A 148 -37.74 -26.60 1.65
CA LEU A 148 -39.14 -26.49 1.23
C LEU A 148 -39.83 -27.86 1.11
N GLY A 149 -39.22 -28.94 1.62
CA GLY A 149 -39.76 -30.30 1.52
C GLY A 149 -41.09 -30.49 2.26
N SER A 150 -41.40 -29.62 3.22
CA SER A 150 -42.69 -29.57 3.91
C SER A 150 -43.85 -29.13 3.00
N LEU A 151 -43.59 -28.38 1.92
CA LEU A 151 -44.61 -27.92 0.97
C LEU A 151 -45.38 -29.07 0.32
N LYS A 152 -44.75 -30.23 0.15
CA LYS A 152 -45.43 -31.43 -0.35
C LYS A 152 -46.56 -31.88 0.57
N ARG A 153 -46.34 -31.79 1.88
CA ARG A 153 -47.33 -32.17 2.89
C ARG A 153 -48.39 -31.10 3.07
N ILE A 154 -48.01 -29.83 2.96
CA ILE A 154 -48.88 -28.68 3.24
C ILE A 154 -49.78 -28.34 2.03
N ALA A 155 -49.27 -28.51 0.80
CA ALA A 155 -49.91 -28.02 -0.41
C ALA A 155 -49.88 -29.00 -1.60
N GLY A 156 -49.39 -30.24 -1.43
CA GLY A 156 -49.27 -31.22 -2.52
C GLY A 156 -48.14 -30.94 -3.51
N ILE A 157 -47.27 -29.97 -3.22
CA ILE A 157 -46.23 -29.47 -4.15
C ILE A 157 -44.91 -30.23 -3.99
N ARG A 158 -44.34 -30.76 -5.08
CA ARG A 158 -42.96 -31.28 -5.04
C ARG A 158 -41.95 -30.19 -5.38
N ASN A 159 -40.92 -30.06 -4.54
CA ASN A 159 -39.82 -29.14 -4.75
C ASN A 159 -38.64 -29.86 -5.43
N SER A 160 -38.23 -29.39 -6.62
CA SER A 160 -37.15 -29.99 -7.43
C SER A 160 -36.20 -28.92 -7.95
N ALA A 161 -34.91 -29.23 -8.12
CA ALA A 161 -33.92 -28.25 -8.58
C ALA A 161 -32.96 -28.84 -9.63
N VAL A 162 -32.65 -28.00 -10.62
CA VAL A 162 -31.61 -28.16 -11.63
C VAL A 162 -30.61 -27.02 -11.43
N CYS A 163 -29.33 -27.34 -11.28
CA CYS A 163 -28.29 -26.33 -11.13
C CYS A 163 -27.14 -26.65 -12.09
N PRO A 164 -26.60 -25.63 -12.80
CA PRO A 164 -25.36 -25.82 -13.56
C PRO A 164 -24.23 -26.17 -12.57
N GLY A 165 -23.42 -27.17 -12.92
CA GLY A 165 -22.14 -27.35 -12.24
C GLY A 165 -21.08 -26.43 -12.83
N VAL A 166 -19.80 -26.76 -12.65
CA VAL A 166 -18.70 -25.98 -13.26
C VAL A 166 -18.86 -26.02 -14.78
N VAL A 167 -18.98 -24.84 -15.38
CA VAL A 167 -19.17 -24.64 -16.81
C VAL A 167 -17.95 -23.96 -17.39
N ASP A 168 -17.36 -24.60 -18.39
CA ASP A 168 -16.33 -23.99 -19.25
C ASP A 168 -17.06 -23.13 -20.27
N THR A 169 -16.88 -21.81 -20.20
CA THR A 169 -17.57 -20.85 -21.06
C THR A 169 -16.54 -19.93 -21.72
N PRO A 170 -16.76 -19.51 -22.98
CA PRO A 170 -15.86 -18.63 -23.74
C PRO A 170 -15.36 -17.40 -22.97
N ILE A 171 -16.14 -16.86 -22.03
CA ILE A 171 -15.73 -15.75 -21.13
C ILE A 171 -14.48 -16.05 -20.31
N PHE A 172 -14.16 -17.33 -20.08
CA PHE A 172 -12.98 -17.82 -19.38
C PHE A 172 -11.82 -18.21 -20.31
N HIS A 173 -11.99 -18.13 -21.63
CA HIS A 173 -10.93 -18.46 -22.57
C HIS A 173 -10.06 -17.22 -22.88
N PRO A 174 -8.72 -17.35 -22.87
CA PRO A 174 -7.79 -16.25 -23.10
C PRO A 174 -8.07 -15.37 -24.33
N PRO A 175 -8.54 -15.89 -25.49
CA PRO A 175 -8.85 -15.03 -26.64
C PRO A 175 -10.03 -14.08 -26.43
N TYR A 176 -11.00 -14.44 -25.57
CA TYR A 176 -12.18 -13.63 -25.28
C TYR A 176 -11.92 -12.63 -24.15
N SER A 177 -11.07 -13.00 -23.19
CA SER A 177 -10.72 -12.19 -22.01
C SER A 177 -9.48 -11.31 -22.22
N ARG A 178 -8.71 -11.53 -23.30
CA ARG A 178 -7.40 -10.89 -23.57
C ARG A 178 -7.39 -9.36 -23.55
N GLU A 179 -8.53 -8.74 -23.83
CA GLU A 179 -8.67 -7.27 -23.83
C GLU A 179 -9.35 -6.74 -22.55
N ARG A 180 -9.75 -7.62 -21.61
CA ARG A 180 -10.60 -7.26 -20.46
C ARG A 180 -10.13 -7.78 -19.10
N VAL A 181 -9.23 -8.77 -19.07
CA VAL A 181 -8.66 -9.37 -17.86
C VAL A 181 -7.18 -9.71 -18.14
N GLN A 182 -6.26 -9.16 -17.36
CA GLN A 182 -4.82 -9.46 -17.43
C GLN A 182 -4.50 -10.75 -16.68
N SER A 183 -3.37 -11.39 -16.98
CA SER A 183 -2.89 -12.59 -16.26
C SER A 183 -2.80 -12.41 -14.74
N ASP A 184 -2.64 -11.15 -14.34
CA ASP A 184 -2.32 -10.68 -13.01
C ASP A 184 -3.60 -10.53 -12.15
N ASP A 185 -4.77 -10.56 -12.80
CA ASP A 185 -6.09 -10.42 -12.19
C ASP A 185 -6.66 -11.76 -11.66
N LEU A 186 -5.97 -12.88 -11.91
CA LEU A 186 -6.41 -14.23 -11.55
C LEU A 186 -5.51 -14.84 -10.45
N MET A 187 -6.07 -14.99 -9.25
CA MET A 187 -5.38 -15.57 -8.06
C MET A 187 -5.16 -17.10 -8.13
N LEU A 188 -5.76 -17.78 -9.10
CA LEU A 188 -5.64 -19.22 -9.36
C LEU A 188 -5.62 -19.44 -10.88
N THR A 189 -4.83 -20.40 -11.35
CA THR A 189 -4.93 -20.86 -12.74
C THR A 189 -6.31 -21.53 -12.98
N VAL A 190 -6.77 -21.55 -14.24
CA VAL A 190 -8.04 -22.22 -14.61
C VAL A 190 -8.07 -23.66 -14.12
N GLN A 191 -6.95 -24.38 -14.20
CA GLN A 191 -6.85 -25.77 -13.76
C GLN A 191 -6.95 -25.91 -12.22
N GLU A 192 -6.27 -25.05 -11.46
CA GLU A 192 -6.35 -25.03 -9.98
C GLU A 192 -7.76 -24.71 -9.49
N LEU A 193 -8.44 -23.80 -10.19
CA LEU A 193 -9.80 -23.40 -9.85
C LEU A 193 -10.80 -24.54 -10.13
N VAL A 194 -10.63 -25.25 -11.25
CA VAL A 194 -11.37 -26.48 -11.56
C VAL A 194 -11.12 -27.54 -10.48
N ASP A 195 -9.88 -27.73 -10.04
CA ASP A 195 -9.52 -28.74 -9.04
C ASP A 195 -10.12 -28.42 -7.66
N VAL A 196 -10.10 -27.15 -7.23
CA VAL A 196 -10.76 -26.67 -6.00
C VAL A 196 -12.26 -26.87 -6.07
N ALA A 197 -12.89 -26.53 -7.20
CA ALA A 197 -14.33 -26.71 -7.40
C ALA A 197 -14.72 -28.20 -7.40
N ILE A 198 -13.95 -29.06 -8.08
CA ILE A 198 -14.19 -30.51 -8.11
C ILE A 198 -14.00 -31.14 -6.73
N LYS A 199 -13.02 -30.67 -5.95
CA LYS A 199 -12.80 -31.12 -4.56
C LYS A 199 -13.98 -30.73 -3.66
N ALA A 200 -14.46 -29.49 -3.75
CA ALA A 200 -15.64 -29.01 -3.01
C ALA A 200 -16.94 -29.75 -3.42
N ILE A 201 -17.08 -30.14 -4.69
CA ILE A 201 -18.23 -30.91 -5.20
C ILE A 201 -18.22 -32.36 -4.69
N ARG A 202 -17.04 -32.95 -4.46
CA ARG A 202 -16.88 -34.37 -4.10
C ARG A 202 -16.82 -34.64 -2.60
N ASP A 203 -16.55 -33.64 -1.76
CA ASP A 203 -16.43 -33.82 -0.30
C ASP A 203 -17.81 -33.82 0.41
N PRO A 204 -18.27 -34.94 0.99
CA PRO A 204 -19.53 -35.03 1.71
C PRO A 204 -19.58 -34.28 3.05
N GLN A 205 -18.44 -33.85 3.63
CA GLN A 205 -18.37 -33.12 4.91
C GLN A 205 -18.39 -31.58 4.77
N SER A 206 -18.19 -31.05 3.56
CA SER A 206 -18.13 -29.61 3.27
C SER A 206 -19.44 -28.83 3.49
N ALA A 207 -20.53 -29.50 3.92
CA ALA A 207 -21.90 -29.00 3.89
C ALA A 207 -22.49 -28.56 5.24
N THR A 208 -21.82 -28.79 6.37
CA THR A 208 -22.32 -28.41 7.71
C THR A 208 -21.54 -27.31 8.39
N SER A 209 -20.40 -26.91 7.83
CA SER A 209 -19.65 -25.77 8.29
C SER A 209 -19.95 -24.60 7.36
N THR A 210 -20.44 -23.49 7.89
CA THR A 210 -19.95 -22.19 7.44
C THR A 210 -18.44 -22.36 7.28
N LEU A 211 -17.84 -21.99 6.15
CA LEU A 211 -16.38 -21.92 6.01
C LEU A 211 -15.84 -20.79 6.91
N THR A 212 -16.16 -20.80 8.21
CA THR A 212 -15.31 -20.26 9.26
C THR A 212 -14.14 -21.22 9.35
N SER A 213 -13.09 -20.85 8.64
CA SER A 213 -11.72 -21.37 8.71
C SER A 213 -11.45 -22.27 9.93
N ARG A 214 -11.55 -23.58 9.74
CA ARG A 214 -10.52 -24.43 10.34
C ARG A 214 -9.28 -24.19 9.49
N ARG A 215 -8.27 -23.54 10.09
CA ARG A 215 -6.91 -23.41 9.55
C ARG A 215 -6.47 -24.78 9.04
N ALA A 216 -6.68 -25.03 7.75
CA ALA A 216 -5.89 -26.01 7.04
C ALA A 216 -4.51 -25.36 6.92
N SER A 217 -3.47 -26.06 7.35
CA SER A 217 -2.07 -25.62 7.32
C SER A 217 -1.50 -25.55 5.90
N ASN A 218 -2.29 -25.11 4.93
CA ASN A 218 -1.79 -24.69 3.63
C ASN A 218 -1.57 -23.19 3.74
N THR A 219 -0.31 -22.80 3.80
CA THR A 219 0.19 -21.43 3.80
C THR A 219 -0.44 -20.65 2.65
N ILE A 220 -1.55 -19.96 2.90
CA ILE A 220 -1.99 -18.87 2.01
C ILE A 220 -0.88 -17.83 2.18
N MET A 221 -0.03 -17.67 1.16
CA MET A 221 1.00 -16.64 1.19
C MET A 221 0.30 -15.28 1.31
N VAL A 222 0.61 -14.53 2.37
CA VAL A 222 0.10 -13.17 2.55
C VAL A 222 0.74 -12.31 1.46
N ASP A 223 -0.07 -11.80 0.51
CA ASP A 223 0.42 -10.81 -0.45
C ASP A 223 0.60 -9.47 0.27
N VAL A 224 1.87 -9.07 0.38
CA VAL A 224 2.32 -7.85 1.07
C VAL A 224 2.42 -6.64 0.14
N ARG A 225 2.31 -6.84 -1.18
CA ARG A 225 2.51 -5.78 -2.17
C ARG A 225 1.39 -4.74 -2.08
N GLU A 226 1.79 -3.48 -2.09
CA GLU A 226 0.90 -2.31 -2.02
C GLU A 226 -0.06 -2.33 -0.81
N LEU A 227 0.24 -3.15 0.21
CA LEU A 227 -0.60 -3.25 1.40
C LEU A 227 -0.48 -1.99 2.24
N THR A 228 -1.63 -1.40 2.57
CA THR A 228 -1.75 -0.21 3.43
C THR A 228 -2.09 -0.57 4.88
N ILE A 229 -1.89 0.37 5.81
CA ILE A 229 -2.24 0.19 7.23
C ILE A 229 -3.73 -0.13 7.40
N PRO A 230 -4.69 0.63 6.80
CA PRO A 230 -6.11 0.31 6.91
C PRO A 230 -6.46 -1.08 6.36
N GLN A 231 -5.86 -1.48 5.23
CA GLN A 231 -6.08 -2.80 4.65
C GLN A 231 -5.54 -3.92 5.55
N ALA A 232 -4.33 -3.77 6.08
CA ALA A 232 -3.74 -4.74 7.01
C ALA A 232 -4.63 -4.93 8.25
N HIS A 233 -5.08 -3.83 8.87
CA HIS A 233 -6.00 -3.91 10.01
C HIS A 233 -7.34 -4.53 9.67
N ALA A 234 -7.93 -4.20 8.51
CA ALA A 234 -9.20 -4.80 8.07
C ALA A 234 -9.06 -6.32 7.90
N ARG A 235 -7.95 -6.77 7.30
CA ARG A 235 -7.66 -8.20 7.08
C ARG A 235 -7.36 -8.94 8.39
N ILE A 236 -6.66 -8.33 9.34
CA ILE A 236 -6.46 -8.88 10.69
C ILE A 236 -7.81 -9.01 11.43
N LYS A 237 -8.64 -7.96 11.43
CA LYS A 237 -9.98 -8.00 12.05
C LYS A 237 -10.89 -9.06 11.44
N ALA A 238 -10.77 -9.29 10.14
CA ALA A 238 -11.52 -10.32 9.43
C ALA A 238 -10.95 -11.75 9.61
N GLY A 239 -9.81 -11.90 10.31
CA GLY A 239 -9.15 -13.19 10.51
C GLY A 239 -8.54 -13.79 9.24
N LEU A 240 -8.22 -12.96 8.23
CA LEU A 240 -7.61 -13.41 6.97
C LEU A 240 -6.13 -13.77 7.15
N PHE A 241 -5.44 -13.04 8.02
CA PHE A 241 -4.11 -13.39 8.53
C PHE A 241 -3.90 -12.75 9.91
N THR A 242 -2.91 -13.23 10.65
CA THR A 242 -2.49 -12.64 11.93
C THR A 242 -1.29 -11.69 11.75
N ALA A 243 -0.96 -10.90 12.78
CA ALA A 243 0.22 -10.04 12.77
C ALA A 243 1.51 -10.86 12.57
N LYS A 244 1.60 -12.06 13.17
CA LYS A 244 2.72 -12.97 12.97
C LYS A 244 2.84 -13.43 11.52
N GLU A 245 1.73 -13.86 10.90
CA GLU A 245 1.71 -14.30 9.49
C GLU A 245 2.11 -13.17 8.54
N LEU A 246 1.59 -11.95 8.77
CA LEU A 246 1.96 -10.75 8.01
C LEU A 246 3.46 -10.45 8.15
N THR A 247 3.98 -10.44 9.37
CA THR A 247 5.39 -10.18 9.67
C THR A 247 6.31 -11.21 9.01
N SER A 248 5.95 -12.50 9.09
CA SER A 248 6.70 -13.57 8.42
C SER A 248 6.76 -13.35 6.91
N ALA A 249 5.67 -12.91 6.27
CA ALA A 249 5.65 -12.66 4.83
C ALA A 249 6.60 -11.52 4.41
N PHE A 250 6.65 -10.42 5.18
CA PHE A 250 7.61 -9.34 4.93
C PHE A 250 9.07 -9.80 5.14
N LEU A 251 9.35 -10.54 6.21
CA LEU A 251 10.70 -11.06 6.48
C LEU A 251 11.20 -12.01 5.37
N GLU A 252 10.33 -12.88 4.86
CA GLU A 252 10.67 -13.75 3.72
C GLU A 252 10.92 -12.94 2.43
N ARG A 253 10.13 -11.89 2.18
CA ARG A 253 10.37 -11.01 1.03
C ARG A 253 11.71 -10.26 1.15
N ILE A 254 12.04 -9.72 2.32
CA ILE A 254 13.35 -9.09 2.59
C ILE A 254 14.47 -10.09 2.33
N LYS A 255 14.37 -11.31 2.87
CA LYS A 255 15.38 -12.34 2.66
C LYS A 255 15.58 -12.67 1.17
N LYS A 256 14.50 -12.76 0.40
CA LYS A 256 14.54 -13.11 -1.02
C LYS A 256 15.12 -12.00 -1.89
N LEU A 257 14.74 -10.74 -1.63
CA LEU A 257 14.99 -9.63 -2.56
C LEU A 257 16.00 -8.60 -2.05
N ASP A 258 16.17 -8.46 -0.73
CA ASP A 258 17.07 -7.45 -0.19
C ASP A 258 18.51 -7.95 -0.10
N LYS A 259 18.69 -9.12 0.53
CA LYS A 259 20.00 -9.76 0.75
C LYS A 259 20.23 -10.98 -0.16
N GLY A 260 19.19 -11.42 -0.85
CA GLY A 260 19.25 -12.42 -1.92
C GLY A 260 18.84 -11.79 -3.25
N GLY A 261 18.81 -12.61 -4.31
CA GLY A 261 18.31 -12.25 -5.64
C GLY A 261 18.86 -10.92 -6.17
N PRO A 262 18.01 -9.92 -6.46
CA PRO A 262 18.40 -8.62 -7.02
C PRO A 262 19.37 -7.81 -6.11
N ASN A 263 19.49 -8.18 -4.84
CA ASN A 263 20.36 -7.55 -3.84
C ASN A 263 20.12 -6.04 -3.78
N ILE A 264 18.89 -5.64 -3.44
CA ILE A 264 18.48 -4.24 -3.29
C ILE A 264 19.32 -3.53 -2.20
N ASN A 265 19.78 -4.27 -1.19
CA ASN A 265 20.67 -3.78 -0.13
C ASN A 265 20.12 -2.54 0.61
N SER A 266 18.87 -2.63 1.07
CA SER A 266 18.15 -1.60 1.81
C SER A 266 18.13 -1.82 3.33
N THR A 267 18.29 -3.05 3.82
CA THR A 267 18.29 -3.37 5.26
C THR A 267 19.70 -3.50 5.84
N LEU A 268 19.86 -3.27 7.15
CA LEU A 268 21.12 -3.46 7.90
C LEU A 268 20.95 -4.49 9.01
N ALA A 269 20.51 -4.07 10.20
CA ALA A 269 20.30 -4.94 11.35
C ALA A 269 18.83 -5.35 11.45
N MET A 270 18.53 -6.66 11.47
CA MET A 270 17.17 -7.18 11.55
C MET A 270 16.84 -7.65 12.97
N SER A 271 15.59 -7.45 13.40
CA SER A 271 15.11 -7.88 14.71
C SER A 271 15.00 -9.40 14.82
N THR A 272 15.54 -9.95 15.90
CA THR A 272 15.43 -11.37 16.24
C THR A 272 14.21 -11.69 17.10
N THR A 273 13.53 -10.68 17.64
CA THR A 273 12.39 -10.82 18.57
C THR A 273 11.04 -10.49 17.93
N VAL A 274 11.02 -9.86 16.75
CA VAL A 274 9.80 -9.30 16.14
C VAL A 274 8.68 -10.33 15.92
N LEU A 275 9.01 -11.59 15.61
CA LEU A 275 8.00 -12.64 15.46
C LEU A 275 7.34 -13.03 16.80
N ALA A 276 8.09 -12.98 17.90
CA ALA A 276 7.54 -13.22 19.24
C ALA A 276 6.67 -12.03 19.70
N GLU A 277 7.06 -10.81 19.34
CA GLU A 277 6.26 -9.59 19.56
C GLU A 277 4.95 -9.65 18.76
N ALA A 278 5.02 -10.05 17.49
CA ALA A 278 3.83 -10.23 16.64
C ALA A 278 2.86 -11.27 17.22
N GLU A 279 3.39 -12.39 17.73
CA GLU A 279 2.57 -13.41 18.40
C GLU A 279 1.92 -12.89 19.69
N ALA A 280 2.61 -12.00 20.42
CA ALA A 280 2.03 -11.36 21.59
C ALA A 280 0.87 -10.41 21.24
N LEU A 281 0.97 -9.71 20.10
CA LEU A 281 -0.12 -8.89 19.57
C LEU A 281 -1.30 -9.75 19.13
N ASP A 282 -1.05 -10.89 18.48
CA ASP A 282 -2.09 -11.86 18.11
C ASP A 282 -2.85 -12.35 19.35
N ARG A 283 -2.14 -12.76 20.40
CA ARG A 283 -2.76 -13.15 21.69
C ARG A 283 -3.56 -12.01 22.32
N TYR A 284 -3.04 -10.78 22.26
CA TYR A 284 -3.77 -9.61 22.76
C TYR A 284 -5.09 -9.44 22.01
N PHE A 285 -5.06 -9.51 20.68
CA PHE A 285 -6.25 -9.36 19.84
C PHE A 285 -7.27 -10.46 20.12
N GLU A 286 -6.84 -11.72 20.19
CA GLU A 286 -7.70 -12.87 20.52
C GLU A 286 -8.37 -12.72 21.90
N GLN A 287 -7.65 -12.24 22.91
CA GLN A 287 -8.17 -12.09 24.28
C GLN A 287 -9.11 -10.89 24.45
N ASN A 288 -8.84 -9.79 23.75
CA ASN A 288 -9.52 -8.52 23.99
C ASN A 288 -10.54 -8.14 22.91
N GLY A 289 -10.51 -8.82 21.75
CA GLY A 289 -11.39 -8.51 20.61
C GLY A 289 -11.15 -7.13 19.98
N LYS A 290 -10.00 -6.49 20.26
CA LYS A 290 -9.65 -5.15 19.77
C LYS A 290 -8.16 -5.03 19.48
N LEU A 291 -7.81 -4.15 18.55
CA LEU A 291 -6.42 -3.78 18.27
C LEU A 291 -5.79 -3.10 19.49
N LYS A 292 -4.49 -3.33 19.71
CA LYS A 292 -3.73 -2.74 20.83
C LYS A 292 -3.54 -1.23 20.69
N GLY A 293 -3.44 -0.74 19.47
CA GLY A 293 -3.24 0.68 19.15
C GLY A 293 -3.38 0.93 17.65
N LYS A 294 -3.08 2.17 17.24
CA LYS A 294 -3.22 2.65 15.86
C LYS A 294 -2.31 1.93 14.85
N LEU A 295 -1.29 1.20 15.29
CA LEU A 295 -0.33 0.49 14.44
C LEU A 295 -0.24 -1.01 14.79
N HIS A 296 -1.28 -1.58 15.39
CA HIS A 296 -1.28 -2.98 15.83
C HIS A 296 -0.90 -3.95 14.70
N GLY A 297 0.26 -4.58 14.85
CA GLY A 297 0.76 -5.60 13.93
C GLY A 297 1.32 -5.06 12.63
N ILE A 298 1.51 -3.73 12.51
CA ILE A 298 2.03 -3.08 11.30
C ILE A 298 3.56 -3.21 11.27
N PRO A 299 4.15 -3.84 10.22
CA PRO A 299 5.59 -3.96 10.08
C PRO A 299 6.22 -2.65 9.60
N ILE A 300 7.23 -2.17 10.32
CA ILE A 300 7.93 -0.91 10.08
C ILE A 300 9.45 -1.14 10.05
N LEU A 301 10.12 -0.48 9.12
CA LEU A 301 11.58 -0.37 9.07
C LEU A 301 12.03 1.04 9.48
N VAL A 302 13.23 1.16 10.04
CA VAL A 302 13.69 2.41 10.65
C VAL A 302 15.08 2.76 10.13
N LYS A 303 15.29 4.00 9.68
CA LYS A 303 16.62 4.51 9.32
C LYS A 303 17.64 4.20 10.41
N ASP A 304 18.85 3.78 10.03
CA ASP A 304 19.86 3.36 10.99
C ASP A 304 20.35 4.45 11.96
N GLN A 305 19.98 5.70 11.68
CA GLN A 305 20.23 6.87 12.51
C GLN A 305 19.53 6.83 13.88
N ALA A 306 18.38 6.16 13.96
CA ALA A 306 17.59 6.05 15.19
C ALA A 306 18.00 4.82 16.00
N ASP A 307 18.24 4.99 17.29
CA ASP A 307 18.52 3.87 18.18
C ASP A 307 17.28 2.99 18.39
N VAL A 308 17.45 1.67 18.23
CA VAL A 308 16.45 0.65 18.54
C VAL A 308 17.10 -0.34 19.48
N LYS A 309 16.57 -0.44 20.70
CA LYS A 309 17.15 -1.26 21.77
C LYS A 309 17.42 -2.69 21.30
N GLY A 310 18.64 -3.15 21.51
CA GLY A 310 19.09 -4.50 21.18
C GLY A 310 19.46 -4.71 19.70
N LEU A 311 19.29 -3.70 18.84
CA LEU A 311 19.80 -3.72 17.46
C LEU A 311 21.08 -2.91 17.35
N VAL A 312 21.89 -3.25 16.35
CA VAL A 312 23.06 -2.46 15.97
C VAL A 312 22.61 -1.14 15.34
N SER A 313 23.18 -0.03 15.76
CA SER A 313 23.09 1.28 15.11
C SER A 313 24.48 1.67 14.60
N THR A 314 24.69 1.59 13.30
CA THR A 314 25.97 1.92 12.64
C THR A 314 26.05 3.39 12.24
N TYR A 315 24.90 4.08 12.15
CA TYR A 315 24.80 5.44 11.61
C TYR A 315 25.40 5.54 10.18
N GLY A 316 25.36 4.43 9.43
CA GLY A 316 26.00 4.27 8.13
C GLY A 316 27.53 4.10 8.16
N SER A 317 28.16 4.08 9.33
CA SER A 317 29.63 4.02 9.46
C SER A 317 30.16 2.65 9.85
N ALA A 318 31.28 2.25 9.23
CA ALA A 318 31.98 1.01 9.56
C ALA A 318 32.48 0.96 11.02
N VAL A 319 32.74 2.12 11.62
CA VAL A 319 33.28 2.23 12.98
C VAL A 319 32.27 1.83 14.06
N ALA A 320 30.98 1.94 13.76
CA ALA A 320 29.89 1.63 14.66
C ALA A 320 29.18 0.30 14.31
N LYS A 321 29.82 -0.57 13.52
CA LYS A 321 29.28 -1.87 13.10
C LYS A 321 28.93 -2.81 14.27
N ASP A 322 29.55 -2.62 15.43
CA ASP A 322 29.34 -3.41 16.65
C ASP A 322 28.60 -2.61 17.74
N ASN A 323 28.11 -1.40 17.44
CA ASN A 323 27.40 -0.54 18.38
C ASN A 323 25.94 -0.99 18.56
N VAL A 324 25.67 -1.75 19.63
CA VAL A 324 24.30 -2.15 19.99
C VAL A 324 23.65 -1.09 20.87
N ALA A 325 22.48 -0.59 20.46
CA ALA A 325 21.74 0.38 21.24
C ALA A 325 21.17 -0.24 22.53
N ASP A 326 21.33 0.44 23.65
CA ASP A 326 20.87 0.05 24.97
C ASP A 326 19.43 0.53 25.28
N GLN A 327 18.99 1.56 24.55
CA GLN A 327 17.68 2.19 24.67
C GLN A 327 17.03 2.39 23.30
N ASP A 328 15.71 2.48 23.31
CA ASP A 328 14.93 2.89 22.15
C ASP A 328 14.99 4.42 22.07
N ALA A 329 15.14 4.97 20.86
CA ALA A 329 14.79 6.37 20.60
C ALA A 329 13.31 6.61 20.98
N THR A 330 12.97 7.83 21.38
CA THR A 330 11.61 8.11 21.92
C THR A 330 10.51 7.70 20.95
N ILE A 331 10.69 7.95 19.65
CA ILE A 331 9.69 7.58 18.65
C ILE A 331 9.53 6.05 18.55
N ILE A 332 10.58 5.27 18.79
CA ILE A 332 10.55 3.80 18.70
C ILE A 332 9.72 3.24 19.84
N THR A 333 9.88 3.81 21.04
CA THR A 333 9.01 3.51 22.19
C THR A 333 7.54 3.80 21.85
N LYS A 334 7.23 4.99 21.33
CA LYS A 334 5.85 5.38 20.96
C LYS A 334 5.25 4.47 19.88
N LEU A 335 6.04 4.09 18.88
CA LEU A 335 5.60 3.16 17.82
C LEU A 335 5.30 1.77 18.38
N LYS A 336 6.17 1.21 19.22
CA LYS A 336 5.95 -0.09 19.88
C LYS A 336 4.73 -0.06 20.81
N GLU A 337 4.51 1.05 21.52
CA GLU A 337 3.32 1.26 22.36
C GLU A 337 2.02 1.28 21.53
N ALA A 338 2.06 1.92 20.35
CA ALA A 338 0.96 1.92 19.37
C ALA A 338 0.74 0.55 18.70
N GLY A 339 1.59 -0.44 18.99
CA GLY A 339 1.49 -1.81 18.51
C GLY A 339 2.25 -2.10 17.22
N ALA A 340 3.13 -1.20 16.77
CA ALA A 340 3.96 -1.43 15.60
C ALA A 340 5.01 -2.52 15.84
N LEU A 341 5.41 -3.19 14.76
CA LEU A 341 6.45 -4.23 14.76
C LEU A 341 7.68 -3.71 14.03
N ILE A 342 8.74 -3.40 14.77
CA ILE A 342 9.99 -2.91 14.19
C ILE A 342 10.77 -4.09 13.62
N LEU A 343 10.76 -4.22 12.30
CA LEU A 343 11.42 -5.31 11.59
C LEU A 343 12.95 -5.24 11.69
N GLY A 344 13.49 -4.02 11.68
CA GLY A 344 14.93 -3.80 11.64
C GLY A 344 15.29 -2.37 11.24
N LYS A 345 16.59 -2.19 10.95
CA LYS A 345 17.23 -0.96 10.53
C LYS A 345 17.46 -0.94 9.03
N THR A 346 17.40 0.23 8.39
CA THR A 346 17.69 0.39 6.96
C THR A 346 19.00 1.12 6.72
N THR A 347 19.66 0.83 5.60
CA THR A 347 20.86 1.55 5.15
C THR A 347 20.60 3.05 5.06
N MET A 348 21.67 3.82 5.29
CA MET A 348 21.68 5.27 5.17
C MET A 348 23.06 5.73 4.71
N ALA A 349 23.14 6.92 4.12
CA ALA A 349 24.44 7.57 3.90
C ALA A 349 25.15 7.78 5.24
N GLU A 350 26.46 7.58 5.24
CA GLU A 350 27.30 7.65 6.43
C GLU A 350 27.13 9.00 7.15
N TRP A 351 26.79 8.95 8.44
CA TRP A 351 26.47 10.11 9.30
C TRP A 351 25.44 11.09 8.73
N ALA A 352 24.58 10.62 7.82
CA ALA A 352 23.55 11.39 7.14
C ALA A 352 24.05 12.50 6.18
N THR A 353 25.31 12.44 5.72
CA THR A 353 26.00 13.54 5.01
C THR A 353 26.43 13.22 3.57
N ALA A 354 25.53 12.64 2.77
CA ALA A 354 25.74 12.50 1.32
C ALA A 354 24.40 12.49 0.59
N TRP A 355 24.44 12.69 -0.73
CA TRP A 355 23.26 12.58 -1.62
C TRP A 355 23.08 11.19 -2.26
N PHE A 356 24.07 10.31 -2.09
CA PHE A 356 24.05 8.92 -2.56
C PHE A 356 23.99 7.91 -1.41
N SER A 357 23.44 6.73 -1.68
CA SER A 357 23.16 5.72 -0.63
C SER A 357 24.38 4.95 -0.10
N ALA A 358 25.53 5.02 -0.80
CA ALA A 358 26.74 4.30 -0.41
C ALA A 358 27.29 4.78 0.94
N ASN A 359 27.75 3.84 1.76
CA ASN A 359 28.19 4.12 3.12
C ASN A 359 29.22 3.11 3.64
N GLY A 360 30.03 3.50 4.63
CA GLY A 360 31.06 2.64 5.20
C GLY A 360 30.54 1.34 5.80
N ALA A 361 29.34 1.32 6.40
CA ALA A 361 28.78 0.12 7.05
C ALA A 361 28.49 -1.02 6.06
N THR A 362 28.21 -0.72 4.78
CA THR A 362 28.03 -1.70 3.70
C THR A 362 29.26 -1.86 2.80
N ASN A 363 30.44 -1.41 3.26
CA ASN A 363 31.65 -1.34 2.44
C ASN A 363 31.42 -0.60 1.12
N TYR A 364 30.68 0.51 1.19
CA TYR A 364 30.30 1.37 0.07
C TYR A 364 29.47 0.68 -1.02
N THR A 365 28.76 -0.39 -0.67
CA THR A 365 27.75 -0.98 -1.55
C THR A 365 26.51 -0.09 -1.56
N PHE A 366 26.13 0.40 -2.74
CA PHE A 366 24.95 1.23 -2.96
C PHE A 366 23.66 0.43 -2.71
N THR A 367 22.63 1.12 -2.23
CA THR A 367 21.25 0.64 -2.23
C THR A 367 20.65 0.87 -3.61
N LYS A 368 20.08 -0.17 -4.21
CA LYS A 368 19.56 -0.12 -5.58
C LYS A 368 18.11 0.33 -5.60
N ASN A 369 17.76 1.17 -6.58
CA ASN A 369 16.39 1.64 -6.75
C ASN A 369 15.47 0.50 -7.27
N PRO A 370 14.37 0.17 -6.56
CA PRO A 370 13.45 -0.89 -7.00
C PRO A 370 12.79 -0.65 -8.38
N TYR A 371 12.70 0.59 -8.85
CA TYR A 371 12.20 0.91 -10.20
C TYR A 371 13.22 0.60 -11.28
N ASN A 372 14.51 0.71 -10.96
CA ASN A 372 15.61 0.41 -11.86
C ASN A 372 16.90 0.15 -11.07
N LEU A 373 17.34 -1.11 -11.04
CA LEU A 373 18.45 -1.57 -10.19
C LEU A 373 19.82 -0.96 -10.51
N SER A 374 19.96 -0.24 -11.63
CA SER A 374 21.19 0.51 -11.98
C SER A 374 21.23 1.93 -11.41
N HIS A 375 20.16 2.37 -10.76
CA HIS A 375 20.02 3.71 -10.22
C HIS A 375 20.08 3.73 -8.69
N ASP A 376 20.54 4.85 -8.16
CA ASP A 376 20.57 5.11 -6.73
C ASP A 376 19.18 5.52 -6.22
N VAL A 377 19.02 5.44 -4.91
CA VAL A 377 17.78 5.73 -4.18
C VAL A 377 17.79 7.11 -3.53
N GLY A 378 18.89 7.85 -3.68
CA GLY A 378 19.12 9.09 -2.96
C GLY A 378 19.46 8.84 -1.50
N ALA A 379 19.65 9.92 -0.76
CA ALA A 379 20.13 9.86 0.61
C ALA A 379 19.58 11.02 1.47
N SER A 380 19.70 10.93 2.80
CA SER A 380 20.31 9.83 3.55
C SER A 380 19.37 8.71 3.99
N SER A 381 18.05 8.82 3.83
CA SER A 381 17.11 7.71 4.14
C SER A 381 16.92 6.73 2.96
N GLY A 382 17.98 6.49 2.18
CA GLY A 382 17.93 5.70 0.94
C GLY A 382 17.40 4.28 1.15
N GLY A 383 17.87 3.58 2.20
CA GLY A 383 17.38 2.26 2.55
C GLY A 383 15.90 2.26 2.96
N SER A 384 15.44 3.30 3.65
CA SER A 384 14.02 3.44 4.01
C SER A 384 13.15 3.61 2.75
N GLY A 385 13.58 4.44 1.80
CA GLY A 385 12.91 4.63 0.52
C GLY A 385 12.84 3.33 -0.29
N ALA A 386 13.98 2.68 -0.50
CA ALA A 386 14.05 1.43 -1.25
C ALA A 386 13.20 0.31 -0.60
N ALA A 387 13.25 0.19 0.73
CA ALA A 387 12.52 -0.84 1.45
C ALA A 387 11.00 -0.69 1.33
N VAL A 388 10.47 0.53 1.46
CA VAL A 388 9.02 0.76 1.30
C VAL A 388 8.59 0.57 -0.15
N ALA A 389 9.36 1.07 -1.11
CA ALA A 389 9.07 0.89 -2.53
C ALA A 389 9.08 -0.60 -2.95
N ALA A 390 10.03 -1.39 -2.43
CA ALA A 390 10.13 -2.83 -2.68
C ALA A 390 9.11 -3.67 -1.87
N ASN A 391 8.24 -3.05 -1.08
CA ASN A 391 7.27 -3.71 -0.20
C ASN A 391 7.93 -4.62 0.86
N PHE A 392 9.04 -4.17 1.46
CA PHE A 392 9.71 -4.83 2.60
C PHE A 392 9.14 -4.42 3.96
N ALA A 393 8.39 -3.32 4.00
CA ALA A 393 7.58 -2.91 5.13
C ALA A 393 6.34 -2.15 4.61
N ILE A 394 5.36 -1.89 5.48
CA ILE A 394 4.23 -1.04 5.11
C ILE A 394 4.66 0.42 5.03
N CYS A 395 5.42 0.87 6.04
CA CYS A 395 6.01 2.20 6.15
C CYS A 395 7.43 2.11 6.69
N ALA A 396 8.17 3.22 6.61
CA ALA A 396 9.44 3.40 7.27
C ALA A 396 9.53 4.74 7.99
N VAL A 397 10.45 4.81 8.96
CA VAL A 397 10.85 6.06 9.61
C VAL A 397 12.14 6.54 8.96
N GLY A 398 12.12 7.74 8.38
CA GLY A 398 13.29 8.48 7.93
C GLY A 398 13.62 9.66 8.85
N GLU A 399 14.65 10.40 8.48
CA GLU A 399 15.01 11.67 9.11
C GLU A 399 15.55 12.62 8.03
N ASP A 400 15.12 13.88 8.11
CA ASP A 400 15.42 14.94 7.15
C ASP A 400 16.14 16.11 7.82
N THR A 401 17.43 16.25 7.52
CA THR A 401 18.16 17.51 7.73
C THR A 401 18.02 18.39 6.49
N GLY A 402 18.46 17.93 5.32
CA GLY A 402 18.52 18.72 4.09
C GLY A 402 17.53 18.38 2.99
N GLY A 403 16.84 17.26 3.13
CA GLY A 403 16.19 16.53 2.03
C GLY A 403 16.16 15.02 2.25
N SER A 404 16.75 14.52 3.34
CA SER A 404 16.98 13.10 3.56
C SER A 404 15.73 12.22 3.69
N ILE A 405 14.52 12.78 3.79
CA ILE A 405 13.25 12.06 3.58
C ILE A 405 12.75 12.29 2.15
N ARG A 406 12.73 13.54 1.71
CA ARG A 406 12.12 13.98 0.44
C ARG A 406 12.85 13.48 -0.81
N VAL A 407 14.18 13.52 -0.83
CA VAL A 407 14.98 13.00 -1.95
C VAL A 407 14.76 11.50 -2.14
N PRO A 408 14.89 10.63 -1.12
CA PRO A 408 14.56 9.22 -1.28
C PRO A 408 13.09 8.95 -1.59
N SER A 409 12.17 9.74 -1.05
CA SER A 409 10.74 9.60 -1.39
C SER A 409 10.46 9.90 -2.86
N SER A 410 11.01 11.00 -3.39
CA SER A 410 10.93 11.38 -4.80
C SER A 410 11.49 10.27 -5.69
N PHE A 411 12.70 9.79 -5.40
CA PHE A 411 13.38 8.78 -6.22
C PHE A 411 12.78 7.37 -6.11
N CYS A 412 12.07 7.07 -5.02
CA CYS A 412 11.45 5.77 -4.79
C CYS A 412 9.91 5.80 -4.95
N ASN A 413 9.35 6.89 -5.50
CA ASN A 413 7.92 7.06 -5.77
C ASN A 413 7.04 6.88 -4.51
N LEU A 414 7.44 7.54 -3.43
CA LEU A 414 6.80 7.46 -2.11
C LEU A 414 6.28 8.82 -1.67
N VAL A 415 5.42 8.79 -0.66
CA VAL A 415 5.10 9.95 0.16
C VAL A 415 6.11 10.03 1.30
N GLY A 416 6.65 11.21 1.56
CA GLY A 416 7.52 11.45 2.72
C GLY A 416 7.36 12.88 3.25
N ILE A 417 7.22 13.02 4.56
CA ILE A 417 7.02 14.33 5.20
C ILE A 417 8.19 14.66 6.12
N ARG A 418 8.78 15.83 5.86
CA ARG A 418 9.61 16.59 6.78
C ARG A 418 8.67 17.41 7.67
N THR A 419 8.68 17.16 8.97
CA THR A 419 7.84 17.90 9.91
C THR A 419 8.47 19.24 10.31
N THR A 420 7.69 20.13 10.92
CA THR A 420 8.25 21.27 11.66
C THR A 420 9.26 20.73 12.66
N PRO A 421 10.53 21.19 12.68
CA PRO A 421 11.53 20.69 13.62
C PRO A 421 11.04 20.80 15.06
N GLY A 422 10.94 19.66 15.75
CA GLY A 422 10.34 19.55 17.08
C GLY A 422 8.88 19.10 17.12
N LEU A 423 8.20 18.82 16.00
CA LEU A 423 6.91 18.12 16.07
C LEU A 423 7.08 16.66 16.52
N VAL A 424 8.18 16.05 16.08
CA VAL A 424 8.60 14.69 16.38
C VAL A 424 9.94 14.75 17.14
N SER A 425 10.06 13.98 18.22
CA SER A 425 11.29 13.91 19.01
C SER A 425 12.46 13.35 18.20
N ARG A 426 13.64 13.94 18.41
CA ARG A 426 14.95 13.54 17.87
C ARG A 426 15.79 12.81 18.94
N HIS A 427 15.26 12.63 20.15
CA HIS A 427 15.98 11.91 21.19
C HIS A 427 16.26 10.46 20.76
N GLY A 428 17.53 10.05 20.85
CA GLY A 428 18.00 8.75 20.37
C GLY A 428 18.33 8.70 18.88
N PHE A 429 18.38 9.83 18.18
CA PHE A 429 18.93 9.94 16.83
C PHE A 429 20.36 10.48 16.89
N CYS A 430 21.26 9.93 16.08
CA CYS A 430 22.50 10.62 15.74
C CYS A 430 22.16 11.88 14.93
N PRO A 431 22.50 13.10 15.40
CA PRO A 431 22.13 14.33 14.72
C PRO A 431 23.07 14.63 13.56
N LEU A 432 22.60 15.45 12.63
CA LEU A 432 23.46 16.15 11.68
C LEU A 432 23.47 17.65 11.99
N ILE A 433 22.31 18.30 12.01
CA ILE A 433 22.15 19.67 12.49
C ILE A 433 20.96 19.69 13.42
N LYS A 434 21.18 19.69 14.75
CA LYS A 434 20.10 19.51 15.73
C LYS A 434 18.95 20.49 15.54
N SER A 435 19.24 21.74 15.17
CA SER A 435 18.22 22.79 14.97
C SER A 435 17.37 22.65 13.70
N GLN A 436 17.75 21.72 12.82
CA GLN A 436 17.16 21.49 11.50
C GLN A 436 16.64 20.06 11.34
N ASP A 437 17.20 19.08 12.07
CA ASP A 437 16.83 17.67 12.00
C ASP A 437 15.35 17.44 12.31
N ALA A 438 14.70 16.64 11.47
CA ALA A 438 13.27 16.38 11.51
C ALA A 438 12.97 14.92 11.14
N PRO A 439 12.80 14.03 12.13
CA PRO A 439 12.30 12.68 11.90
C PRO A 439 10.89 12.71 11.32
N GLY A 440 10.61 11.77 10.41
CA GLY A 440 9.34 11.76 9.71
C GLY A 440 9.02 10.43 9.03
N PRO A 441 7.73 10.19 8.74
CA PRO A 441 7.29 8.97 8.08
C PRO A 441 7.54 8.99 6.57
N MET A 442 7.83 7.81 6.04
CA MET A 442 7.88 7.49 4.61
C MET A 442 6.93 6.32 4.34
N ALA A 443 6.01 6.49 3.39
CA ALA A 443 5.00 5.47 3.08
C ALA A 443 4.60 5.47 1.61
N LYS A 444 3.86 4.44 1.23
CA LYS A 444 3.28 4.31 -0.12
C LYS A 444 2.12 5.27 -0.34
N THR A 445 1.41 5.65 0.72
CA THR A 445 0.23 6.51 0.63
C THR A 445 0.28 7.65 1.64
N VAL A 446 -0.39 8.76 1.34
CA VAL A 446 -0.54 9.90 2.25
C VAL A 446 -1.24 9.48 3.54
N THR A 447 -2.26 8.61 3.43
CA THR A 447 -2.98 8.07 4.59
C THR A 447 -2.04 7.28 5.52
N ASP A 448 -1.17 6.43 4.96
CA ASP A 448 -0.22 5.66 5.77
C ASP A 448 0.84 6.55 6.43
N CYS A 449 1.33 7.57 5.71
CA CYS A 449 2.22 8.60 6.28
C CYS A 449 1.56 9.33 7.45
N ALA A 450 0.30 9.76 7.30
CA ALA A 450 -0.45 10.46 8.33
C ALA A 450 -0.71 9.59 9.57
N LEU A 451 -1.07 8.31 9.38
CA LEU A 451 -1.27 7.35 10.48
C LEU A 451 0.03 7.03 11.23
N LEU A 452 1.17 7.04 10.53
CA LEU A 452 2.47 6.89 11.17
C LEU A 452 2.86 8.16 11.95
N LEU A 453 2.64 9.35 11.37
CA LEU A 453 2.89 10.63 12.05
C LEU A 453 2.10 10.76 13.36
N ASP A 454 0.84 10.31 13.35
CA ASP A 454 -0.03 10.25 14.54
C ASP A 454 0.61 9.56 15.74
N CYS A 455 1.47 8.58 15.50
CA CYS A 455 2.13 7.81 16.54
C CYS A 455 3.53 8.38 16.87
N MET A 456 4.10 9.20 16.00
CA MET A 456 5.43 9.81 16.16
C MET A 456 5.35 11.18 16.86
N ALA A 457 4.39 12.03 16.47
CA ALA A 457 4.28 13.40 16.93
C ALA A 457 3.95 13.50 18.42
N GLY A 458 4.57 14.43 19.14
CA GLY A 458 4.26 14.70 20.55
C GLY A 458 5.45 15.18 21.38
N PHE A 459 5.14 15.73 22.54
CA PHE A 459 6.12 16.25 23.49
C PHE A 459 7.00 15.14 24.07
N ASP A 460 8.29 15.43 24.22
CA ASP A 460 9.31 14.61 24.85
C ASP A 460 10.22 15.48 25.72
N PRO A 461 10.25 15.31 27.04
CA PRO A 461 11.10 16.12 27.91
C PRO A 461 12.61 15.93 27.68
N ASN A 462 13.03 14.87 26.98
CA ASN A 462 14.44 14.65 26.61
C ASN A 462 14.84 15.38 25.32
N ASP A 463 13.89 16.09 24.69
CA ASP A 463 14.08 16.88 23.49
C ASP A 463 13.35 18.22 23.66
N ASP A 464 14.12 19.29 23.91
CA ASP A 464 13.61 20.63 24.16
C ASP A 464 12.87 21.27 22.96
N TYR A 465 13.15 20.85 21.72
CA TYR A 465 12.39 21.34 20.56
C TYR A 465 10.99 20.75 20.53
N THR A 466 10.70 19.67 21.26
CA THR A 466 9.33 19.14 21.27
C THR A 466 8.32 20.03 21.98
N VAL A 467 8.75 21.16 22.54
CA VAL A 467 7.86 22.27 22.87
C VAL A 467 6.99 22.71 21.67
N TYR A 468 7.47 22.51 20.43
CA TYR A 468 6.67 22.73 19.22
C TYR A 468 5.49 21.77 19.13
N ALA A 469 5.69 20.47 19.44
CA ALA A 469 4.59 19.52 19.52
C ALA A 469 3.57 19.87 20.63
N ALA A 470 4.05 20.33 21.79
CA ALA A 470 3.17 20.81 22.87
C ALA A 470 2.33 22.04 22.44
N ARG A 471 2.95 22.97 21.69
CA ARG A 471 2.23 24.12 21.11
C ARG A 471 1.22 23.68 20.05
N SER A 472 1.59 22.78 19.16
CA SER A 472 0.69 22.21 18.15
C SER A 472 -0.57 21.61 18.80
N ALA A 473 -0.41 20.84 19.88
CA ALA A 473 -1.55 20.32 20.65
C ALA A 473 -2.42 21.43 21.27
N SER A 474 -1.81 22.52 21.77
CA SER A 474 -2.55 23.67 22.30
C SER A 474 -3.36 24.44 21.24
N LEU A 475 -3.01 24.30 19.96
CA LEU A 475 -3.74 24.83 18.82
C LEU A 475 -4.86 23.89 18.33
N GLY A 476 -5.08 22.75 19.01
CA GLY A 476 -6.09 21.77 18.62
C GLY A 476 -5.68 20.90 17.43
N LEU A 477 -4.38 20.75 17.19
CA LEU A 477 -3.82 19.91 16.12
C LEU A 477 -3.37 18.55 16.66
N PRO A 478 -3.48 17.47 15.86
CA PRO A 478 -4.14 17.41 14.55
C PRO A 478 -5.67 17.59 14.66
N LYS A 479 -6.27 18.15 13.61
CA LYS A 479 -7.73 18.35 13.55
C LYS A 479 -8.43 16.99 13.58
N GLY A 480 -9.53 16.88 14.33
CA GLY A 480 -10.24 15.60 14.46
C GLY A 480 -9.48 14.51 15.24
N GLY A 481 -8.35 14.85 15.89
CA GLY A 481 -7.57 13.92 16.71
C GLY A 481 -6.67 12.95 15.93
N SER A 482 -6.51 13.16 14.63
CA SER A 482 -5.62 12.37 13.78
C SER A 482 -5.20 13.18 12.55
N TYR A 483 -3.92 13.11 12.19
CA TYR A 483 -3.42 13.65 10.92
C TYR A 483 -4.05 12.97 9.70
N ALA A 484 -4.59 11.76 9.86
CA ALA A 484 -5.31 11.03 8.82
C ALA A 484 -6.82 11.35 8.80
N ALA A 485 -7.31 12.21 9.70
CA ALA A 485 -8.69 12.66 9.67
C ALA A 485 -8.90 13.72 8.58
N ASN A 486 -10.07 13.68 7.95
CA ASN A 486 -10.50 14.67 6.95
C ASN A 486 -9.58 14.79 5.72
N LEU A 487 -8.87 13.71 5.36
CA LEU A 487 -8.17 13.64 4.09
C LEU A 487 -9.21 13.56 2.95
N ASP A 488 -9.29 14.62 2.15
CA ASP A 488 -10.25 14.82 1.07
C ASP A 488 -9.56 15.54 -0.11
N THR A 489 -10.08 15.36 -1.33
CA THR A 489 -9.59 16.06 -2.52
C THR A 489 -10.06 17.51 -2.60
N GLU A 490 -11.14 17.89 -1.92
CA GLU A 490 -11.71 19.25 -2.00
C GLU A 490 -10.70 20.38 -1.65
N ILE A 491 -9.76 20.10 -0.75
CA ILE A 491 -8.77 21.09 -0.31
C ILE A 491 -7.81 21.46 -1.44
N ILE A 492 -7.27 20.50 -2.20
CA ILE A 492 -6.35 20.81 -3.30
C ILE A 492 -7.08 21.45 -4.49
N GLU A 493 -8.32 21.05 -4.75
CA GLU A 493 -9.14 21.55 -5.87
C GLU A 493 -9.43 23.05 -5.76
N SER A 494 -9.47 23.59 -4.53
CA SER A 494 -9.67 25.02 -4.27
C SER A 494 -8.39 25.76 -3.85
N ALA A 495 -7.27 25.05 -3.77
CA ALA A 495 -6.01 25.59 -3.26
C ALA A 495 -5.37 26.61 -4.20
N ARG A 496 -4.64 27.55 -3.60
CA ARG A 496 -3.76 28.51 -4.26
C ARG A 496 -2.32 28.14 -4.00
N ILE A 497 -1.68 27.54 -4.99
CA ILE A 497 -0.34 26.98 -4.87
C ILE A 497 0.65 27.89 -5.59
N GLY A 498 1.68 28.30 -4.86
CA GLY A 498 2.75 29.10 -5.42
C GLY A 498 3.79 28.23 -6.13
N VAL A 499 4.04 28.43 -7.42
CA VAL A 499 5.12 27.75 -8.15
C VAL A 499 6.44 28.53 -8.07
N VAL A 500 7.47 27.93 -7.47
CA VAL A 500 8.81 28.54 -7.37
C VAL A 500 9.64 28.17 -8.59
N ARG A 501 9.44 28.89 -9.70
CA ARG A 501 10.07 28.59 -11.00
C ARG A 501 11.60 28.58 -10.98
N GLN A 502 12.21 29.35 -10.06
CA GLN A 502 13.67 29.37 -9.85
C GLN A 502 14.26 28.02 -9.41
N LEU A 503 13.42 27.06 -8.98
CA LEU A 503 13.83 25.73 -8.54
C LEU A 503 13.58 24.65 -9.60
N PHE A 504 13.15 25.02 -10.81
CA PHE A 504 13.09 24.08 -11.93
C PHE A 504 14.44 24.10 -12.64
N GLY A 505 14.95 22.93 -13.02
CA GLY A 505 16.19 22.85 -13.80
C GLY A 505 16.00 23.39 -15.21
N GLU A 506 17.09 23.75 -15.88
CA GLU A 506 17.06 24.30 -17.24
C GLU A 506 16.53 23.28 -18.26
N ASP A 507 15.57 23.66 -19.10
CA ASP A 507 15.00 22.77 -20.11
C ASP A 507 16.00 22.31 -21.19
N THR A 508 17.15 22.98 -21.30
CA THR A 508 18.24 22.55 -22.18
C THR A 508 18.99 21.31 -21.66
N ASP A 509 18.93 21.04 -20.35
CA ASP A 509 19.44 19.81 -19.77
C ASP A 509 18.39 18.69 -19.92
N PRO A 510 18.69 17.57 -20.60
CA PRO A 510 17.71 16.51 -20.84
C PRO A 510 17.14 15.88 -19.56
N HIS A 511 17.93 15.85 -18.48
CA HIS A 511 17.50 15.28 -17.21
C HIS A 511 16.51 16.20 -16.50
N SER A 512 16.81 17.49 -16.47
CA SER A 512 15.94 18.55 -15.98
C SER A 512 14.66 18.65 -16.77
N ASN A 513 14.75 18.62 -18.10
CA ASN A 513 13.56 18.62 -18.94
C ASN A 513 12.64 17.40 -18.69
N ALA A 514 13.22 16.23 -18.41
CA ALA A 514 12.43 15.04 -18.07
C ALA A 514 11.64 15.23 -16.76
N VAL A 515 12.24 15.85 -15.75
CA VAL A 515 11.56 16.21 -14.48
C VAL A 515 10.51 17.29 -14.71
N ASN A 516 10.86 18.39 -15.40
CA ASN A 516 9.95 19.49 -15.69
C ASN A 516 8.71 19.00 -16.45
N THR A 517 8.88 18.11 -17.43
CA THR A 517 7.76 17.51 -18.18
C THR A 517 6.80 16.75 -17.27
N VAL A 518 7.30 15.99 -16.30
CA VAL A 518 6.45 15.28 -15.34
C VAL A 518 5.74 16.28 -14.43
N MET A 519 6.45 17.27 -13.89
CA MET A 519 5.89 18.30 -13.03
C MET A 519 4.75 19.09 -13.71
N GLU A 520 4.96 19.54 -14.95
CA GLU A 520 3.94 20.26 -15.71
C GLU A 520 2.71 19.40 -16.00
N SER A 521 2.91 18.10 -16.28
CA SER A 521 1.81 17.16 -16.46
C SER A 521 0.97 17.00 -15.18
N SER A 522 1.62 16.83 -14.03
CA SER A 522 0.94 16.67 -12.74
C SER A 522 0.23 17.94 -12.31
N MET A 523 0.89 19.10 -12.44
CA MET A 523 0.28 20.41 -12.20
C MET A 523 -0.88 20.68 -13.15
N GLY A 524 -0.79 20.23 -14.41
CA GLY A 524 -1.87 20.29 -15.39
C GLY A 524 -3.14 19.58 -14.91
N LYS A 525 -3.02 18.34 -14.41
CA LYS A 525 -4.14 17.58 -13.84
C LYS A 525 -4.78 18.30 -12.65
N LEU A 526 -3.97 18.85 -11.75
CA LEU A 526 -4.45 19.60 -10.58
C LEU A 526 -5.17 20.88 -11.00
N LYS A 527 -4.64 21.59 -12.00
CA LYS A 527 -5.26 22.78 -12.57
C LYS A 527 -6.61 22.47 -13.23
N GLU A 528 -6.72 21.35 -13.93
CA GLU A 528 -7.98 20.86 -14.51
C GLU A 528 -9.03 20.54 -13.43
N ALA A 529 -8.59 20.07 -12.26
CA ALA A 529 -9.45 19.82 -11.11
C ALA A 529 -9.83 21.09 -10.31
N GLY A 530 -9.16 22.22 -10.56
CA GLY A 530 -9.52 23.54 -10.00
C GLY A 530 -8.38 24.28 -9.30
N THR A 531 -7.25 23.61 -9.02
CA THR A 531 -6.12 24.21 -8.30
C THR A 531 -5.59 25.44 -9.02
N THR A 532 -5.42 26.53 -8.29
CA THR A 532 -4.85 27.77 -8.84
C THR A 532 -3.35 27.81 -8.62
N PHE A 533 -2.57 27.76 -9.71
CA PHE A 533 -1.12 27.94 -9.66
C PHE A 533 -0.71 29.39 -9.93
N ILE A 534 0.23 29.90 -9.13
CA ILE A 534 0.72 31.28 -9.20
C ILE A 534 2.24 31.23 -9.22
N ASP A 535 2.87 31.65 -10.31
CA ASP A 535 4.32 31.77 -10.34
C ASP A 535 4.77 32.83 -9.32
N ILE A 536 5.70 32.44 -8.44
CA ILE A 536 6.35 33.35 -7.51
C ILE A 536 7.83 33.48 -7.81
N HIS A 537 8.33 34.66 -7.47
CA HIS A 537 9.74 34.96 -7.41
C HIS A 537 10.14 35.18 -5.97
N ILE A 538 11.25 34.58 -5.55
CA ILE A 538 11.87 34.78 -4.25
C ILE A 538 13.18 35.54 -4.47
N ASP A 539 13.18 36.79 -4.03
CA ASP A 539 14.36 37.65 -4.12
C ASP A 539 15.53 37.02 -3.34
N ASN A 540 16.72 37.01 -3.97
CA ASN A 540 17.97 36.54 -3.36
C ASN A 540 17.96 35.06 -2.95
N LEU A 541 17.12 34.23 -3.61
CA LEU A 541 16.95 32.81 -3.29
C LEU A 541 18.27 32.04 -3.29
N GLU A 542 19.06 32.14 -4.37
CA GLU A 542 20.34 31.43 -4.53
C GLU A 542 21.27 31.67 -3.33
N ASN A 543 21.51 32.94 -2.99
CA ASN A 543 22.33 33.27 -1.82
C ASN A 543 21.76 32.72 -0.50
N TYR A 544 20.42 32.67 -0.31
CA TYR A 544 19.84 32.02 0.87
C TYR A 544 20.11 30.52 0.89
N LEU A 545 20.06 29.86 -0.27
CA LEU A 545 20.30 28.43 -0.39
C LEU A 545 21.78 28.07 -0.25
N ASP A 546 22.70 28.94 -0.64
CA ASP A 546 24.14 28.69 -0.56
C ASP A 546 24.72 29.12 0.80
N PHE A 547 24.51 30.39 1.16
CA PHE A 547 25.05 30.95 2.39
C PHE A 547 24.25 30.52 3.63
N GLY A 548 22.97 30.20 3.50
CA GLY A 548 22.14 29.75 4.62
C GLY A 548 22.48 28.35 5.14
N GLN A 549 23.30 27.57 4.42
CA GLN A 549 23.74 26.24 4.87
C GLN A 549 24.70 26.35 6.07
N ILE A 550 24.57 25.43 7.03
CA ILE A 550 25.42 25.37 8.22
C ILE A 550 26.02 23.98 8.48
N TYR A 551 26.00 23.10 7.48
CA TYR A 551 26.53 21.73 7.59
C TYR A 551 27.99 21.73 8.05
N LEU A 552 28.83 22.56 7.41
CA LEU A 552 30.24 22.64 7.76
C LEU A 552 30.44 23.26 9.14
N GLN A 553 29.62 24.23 9.52
CA GLN A 553 29.78 25.00 10.74
C GLN A 553 29.37 24.23 12.01
N THR A 554 28.35 23.36 11.95
CA THR A 554 27.76 22.79 13.18
C THR A 554 27.80 21.27 13.28
N SER A 555 27.92 20.55 12.17
CA SER A 555 27.70 19.10 12.17
C SER A 555 28.73 18.32 13.00
N ARG A 556 30.03 18.68 12.94
CA ARG A 556 31.06 18.06 13.79
C ARG A 556 30.70 18.21 15.27
N HIS A 557 30.32 19.40 15.69
CA HIS A 557 29.92 19.69 17.06
C HIS A 557 28.71 18.84 17.51
N ASP A 558 27.67 18.80 16.68
CA ASP A 558 26.44 18.08 17.00
C ASP A 558 26.64 16.57 17.05
N ILE A 559 27.37 16.01 16.08
CA ILE A 559 27.74 14.59 16.04
C ILE A 559 28.62 14.23 17.24
N ASN A 560 29.65 15.02 17.55
CA ASN A 560 30.55 14.76 18.68
C ASN A 560 29.81 14.81 20.02
N THR A 561 28.85 15.72 20.16
CA THR A 561 27.98 15.78 21.35
C THR A 561 27.16 14.50 21.51
N PHE A 562 26.69 13.91 20.41
CA PHE A 562 26.01 12.62 20.44
C PHE A 562 26.97 11.46 20.74
N LEU A 563 28.15 11.44 20.12
CA LEU A 563 29.19 10.43 20.37
C LEU A 563 29.66 10.41 21.83
N ALA A 564 29.59 11.54 22.53
CA ALA A 564 29.84 11.62 23.98
C ALA A 564 28.88 10.76 24.82
N THR A 565 27.69 10.43 24.29
CA THR A 565 26.74 9.49 24.92
C THR A 565 27.10 8.01 24.67
N LYS A 566 28.06 7.75 23.78
CA LYS A 566 28.53 6.42 23.36
C LYS A 566 30.05 6.32 23.55
N PRO A 567 30.57 6.27 24.80
CA PRO A 567 32.01 6.40 25.09
C PRO A 567 32.90 5.29 24.52
N HIS A 568 32.32 4.18 24.05
CA HIS A 568 33.03 3.09 23.38
C HIS A 568 33.30 3.38 21.88
N LEU A 569 32.69 4.40 21.30
CA LEU A 569 32.98 4.88 19.95
C LEU A 569 34.03 5.99 19.97
N PRO A 570 34.69 6.30 18.83
CA PRO A 570 35.53 7.49 18.75
C PRO A 570 34.73 8.75 19.09
N GLN A 571 35.35 9.65 19.85
CA GLN A 571 34.68 10.82 20.44
C GLN A 571 34.72 12.05 19.53
N ASP A 572 35.42 11.95 18.41
CA ASP A 572 35.50 12.99 17.40
C ASP A 572 35.39 12.38 16.01
N ILE A 573 34.42 12.84 15.23
CA ILE A 573 34.22 12.38 13.86
C ILE A 573 35.42 12.69 12.95
N ALA A 574 36.22 13.73 13.27
CA ALA A 574 37.49 14.00 12.60
C ALA A 574 38.53 12.86 12.74
N SER A 575 38.44 12.04 13.79
CA SER A 575 39.32 10.88 13.96
C SER A 575 38.88 9.65 13.17
N ILE A 576 37.66 9.68 12.61
CA ILE A 576 37.03 8.58 11.89
C ILE A 576 37.22 8.75 10.38
N LEU A 577 37.11 9.98 9.90
CA LEU A 577 37.11 10.32 8.49
C LEU A 577 38.39 11.09 8.13
N PRO A 578 38.93 10.94 6.92
CA PRO A 578 40.06 11.73 6.46
C PRO A 578 39.63 13.15 6.09
N GLU A 579 40.57 14.09 6.03
CA GLU A 579 40.33 15.46 5.52
C GLU A 579 39.86 15.45 4.05
N LYS A 580 40.36 14.50 3.26
CA LYS A 580 40.00 14.31 1.86
C LYS A 580 39.82 12.82 1.57
N SER A 581 38.80 12.52 0.78
CA SER A 581 38.50 11.16 0.31
C SER A 581 38.84 11.04 -1.17
N GLU A 582 39.32 9.85 -1.60
CA GLU A 582 39.43 9.48 -3.01
C GLU A 582 38.06 9.16 -3.65
N LYS A 583 37.03 8.96 -2.82
CA LYS A 583 35.63 8.80 -3.25
C LYS A 583 34.95 10.16 -3.12
N SER A 584 34.64 10.79 -4.25
CA SER A 584 34.03 12.13 -4.35
C SER A 584 32.70 12.24 -3.60
N PHE A 585 31.84 11.22 -3.65
CA PHE A 585 30.58 11.17 -2.90
C PHE A 585 30.74 11.15 -1.36
N LEU A 586 31.96 11.10 -0.83
CA LEU A 586 32.27 11.27 0.61
C LEU A 586 32.86 12.66 0.92
N GLN A 587 32.92 13.56 -0.05
CA GLN A 587 33.56 14.85 0.16
C GLN A 587 32.81 15.73 1.16
N MET A 588 31.48 15.69 1.16
CA MET A 588 30.67 16.40 2.15
C MET A 588 30.95 15.91 3.57
N ILE A 589 31.01 14.59 3.79
CA ILE A 589 31.27 14.02 5.12
C ILE A 589 32.69 14.34 5.62
N CYS A 590 33.70 14.27 4.74
CA CYS A 590 35.07 14.69 5.07
C CYS A 590 35.13 16.16 5.49
N SER A 591 34.43 17.04 4.75
CA SER A 591 34.39 18.48 5.04
C SER A 591 33.66 18.78 6.35
N VAL A 592 32.53 18.12 6.59
CA VAL A 592 31.78 18.19 7.85
C VAL A 592 32.64 17.73 9.02
N ALA A 593 33.35 16.60 8.88
CA ALA A 593 34.15 16.03 9.95
C ALA A 593 35.28 16.96 10.41
N HIS A 594 35.80 17.80 9.51
CA HIS A 594 36.89 18.76 9.77
C HIS A 594 36.41 20.21 9.88
N GLY A 595 35.11 20.42 10.05
CA GLY A 595 34.54 21.69 10.47
C GLY A 595 35.01 22.10 11.88
N PRO A 596 34.63 23.31 12.34
CA PRO A 596 35.01 23.77 13.68
C PRO A 596 34.38 22.89 14.78
N GLU A 597 35.14 22.62 15.83
CA GLU A 597 34.64 21.88 17.02
C GLU A 597 33.57 22.66 17.79
N ASN A 598 33.71 23.99 17.80
CA ASN A 598 32.72 24.92 18.31
C ASN A 598 32.23 25.77 17.14
N PRO A 599 30.93 25.73 16.79
CA PRO A 599 30.39 26.49 15.66
C PRO A 599 30.66 27.99 15.74
N LEU A 600 30.76 28.54 16.96
CA LEU A 600 31.04 29.96 17.21
C LEU A 600 32.46 30.39 16.82
N ASN A 601 33.36 29.44 16.54
CA ASN A 601 34.71 29.75 16.04
C ASN A 601 34.71 30.08 14.54
N ASP A 602 33.66 29.73 13.79
CA ASP A 602 33.50 30.15 12.40
C ASP A 602 32.91 31.58 12.37
N PRO A 603 33.62 32.56 11.78
CA PRO A 603 33.18 33.95 11.80
C PRO A 603 31.88 34.20 11.03
N THR A 604 31.49 33.28 10.13
CA THR A 604 30.26 33.38 9.33
C THR A 604 29.05 32.79 10.03
N TYR A 605 29.23 31.92 11.04
CA TYR A 605 28.14 31.14 11.63
C TYR A 605 26.97 32.00 12.13
N ALA A 606 27.27 33.08 12.86
CA ALA A 606 26.23 33.99 13.36
C ALA A 606 25.45 34.68 12.22
N GLU A 607 26.14 35.11 11.16
CA GLU A 607 25.51 35.74 10.00
C GLU A 607 24.62 34.75 9.24
N ARG A 608 25.08 33.50 9.09
CA ARG A 608 24.27 32.42 8.50
C ARG A 608 22.99 32.19 9.30
N LEU A 609 23.05 32.14 10.64
CA LEU A 609 21.85 32.00 11.48
C LEU A 609 20.87 33.17 11.27
N LEU A 610 21.36 34.41 11.25
CA LEU A 610 20.52 35.59 10.99
C LEU A 610 19.88 35.55 9.60
N GLN A 611 20.65 35.14 8.59
CA GLN A 611 20.17 35.03 7.22
C GLN A 611 19.08 33.95 7.09
N ARG A 612 19.22 32.81 7.77
CA ARG A 612 18.19 31.76 7.82
C ARG A 612 16.90 32.24 8.47
N ASP A 613 17.00 33.01 9.56
CA ASP A 613 15.84 33.63 10.21
C ASP A 613 15.17 34.67 9.30
N GLU A 614 15.96 35.48 8.58
CA GLU A 614 15.42 36.38 7.56
C GLU A 614 14.72 35.61 6.44
N PHE A 615 15.33 34.53 5.94
CA PHE A 615 14.79 33.71 4.87
C PHE A 615 13.42 33.13 5.24
N ARG A 616 13.32 32.48 6.41
CA ARG A 616 12.04 31.97 6.93
C ARG A 616 10.97 33.07 6.98
N ARG A 617 11.31 34.26 7.50
CA ARG A 617 10.37 35.39 7.54
C ARG A 617 9.93 35.83 6.14
N LYS A 618 10.83 35.88 5.16
CA LYS A 618 10.49 36.24 3.78
C LYS A 618 9.55 35.22 3.13
N ILE A 619 9.80 33.92 3.32
CA ILE A 619 8.91 32.86 2.84
C ILE A 619 7.53 32.98 3.49
N ASN A 620 7.46 33.17 4.82
CA ASN A 620 6.19 33.33 5.53
C ASN A 620 5.41 34.57 5.05
N VAL A 621 6.09 35.71 4.84
CA VAL A 621 5.49 36.92 4.28
C VAL A 621 4.98 36.69 2.86
N LEU A 622 5.73 35.97 2.02
CA LEU A 622 5.35 35.66 0.65
C LEU A 622 4.08 34.81 0.62
N ILE A 623 4.06 33.68 1.34
CA ILE A 623 2.89 32.78 1.44
C ILE A 623 1.66 33.55 1.93
N THR A 624 1.82 34.35 2.99
CA THR A 624 0.71 35.13 3.58
C THR A 624 0.20 36.21 2.64
N THR A 625 1.09 37.03 2.07
CA THR A 625 0.71 38.20 1.23
C THR A 625 0.05 37.77 -0.07
N LYS A 626 0.47 36.62 -0.63
CA LYS A 626 -0.10 36.07 -1.87
C LYS A 626 -1.31 35.18 -1.62
N ASN A 627 -1.66 34.95 -0.35
CA ASN A 627 -2.71 34.05 0.10
C ASN A 627 -2.56 32.67 -0.55
N LEU A 628 -1.40 32.05 -0.29
CA LEU A 628 -1.03 30.73 -0.78
C LEU A 628 -1.24 29.67 0.31
N ASP A 629 -1.66 28.49 -0.11
CA ASP A 629 -1.80 27.31 0.72
C ASP A 629 -0.47 26.57 0.90
N ALA A 630 0.37 26.56 -0.14
CA ALA A 630 1.71 26.01 -0.13
C ALA A 630 2.56 26.59 -1.28
N LEU A 631 3.87 26.40 -1.19
CA LEU A 631 4.78 26.51 -2.33
C LEU A 631 4.96 25.13 -2.99
N VAL A 632 5.26 25.11 -4.30
CA VAL A 632 5.47 23.89 -5.08
C VAL A 632 6.64 24.01 -6.05
N PHE A 633 7.40 22.93 -6.17
CA PHE A 633 8.54 22.73 -7.06
C PHE A 633 8.92 21.24 -7.06
N PRO A 634 9.72 20.72 -8.03
CA PRO A 634 10.20 19.34 -7.96
C PRO A 634 11.14 19.16 -6.76
N ASP A 635 11.08 18.02 -6.05
CA ASP A 635 12.02 17.75 -4.93
C ASP A 635 13.50 17.82 -5.39
N VAL A 636 13.76 17.29 -6.59
CA VAL A 636 15.08 17.23 -7.23
C VAL A 636 14.93 17.56 -8.70
N GLN A 637 15.88 18.30 -9.27
CA GLN A 637 15.81 18.76 -10.65
C GLN A 637 16.14 17.66 -11.67
N VAL A 638 16.71 16.54 -11.24
CA VAL A 638 17.03 15.38 -12.10
C VAL A 638 16.32 14.11 -11.62
N PRO A 639 16.02 13.14 -12.49
CA PRO A 639 15.53 11.84 -12.05
C PRO A 639 16.60 11.11 -11.21
N PRO A 640 16.24 9.99 -10.54
CA PRO A 640 17.20 9.14 -9.84
C PRO A 640 18.49 8.97 -10.65
N PRO A 641 19.67 9.34 -10.10
CA PRO A 641 20.93 9.22 -10.81
C PRO A 641 21.36 7.76 -10.92
N ARG A 642 22.22 7.45 -11.89
CA ARG A 642 22.82 6.12 -11.95
C ARG A 642 23.78 5.93 -10.78
N ILE A 643 23.96 4.70 -10.34
CA ILE A 643 25.01 4.36 -9.37
C ILE A 643 26.40 4.77 -9.91
N SER A 644 26.61 4.66 -11.23
CA SER A 644 27.86 5.08 -11.87
C SER A 644 28.09 6.60 -11.82
N ASP A 645 27.03 7.42 -11.78
CA ASP A 645 27.14 8.89 -11.76
C ASP A 645 27.92 9.37 -10.52
N ALA A 646 27.84 8.63 -9.41
CA ALA A 646 28.60 8.91 -8.19
C ALA A 646 30.12 8.70 -8.36
N ALA A 647 30.53 7.76 -9.22
CA ALA A 647 31.95 7.50 -9.51
C ALA A 647 32.48 8.37 -10.66
N GLU A 648 31.59 8.80 -11.55
CA GLU A 648 31.90 9.66 -12.70
C GLU A 648 31.93 11.16 -12.34
N GLU A 649 31.73 11.51 -11.07
CA GLU A 649 31.80 12.88 -10.54
C GLU A 649 30.84 13.85 -11.24
N ARG A 650 29.71 13.33 -11.76
CA ARG A 650 28.74 14.11 -12.54
C ARG A 650 28.23 15.36 -11.79
N PHE A 651 28.14 15.29 -10.48
CA PHE A 651 27.62 16.35 -9.61
C PHE A 651 28.72 16.99 -8.75
N ILE A 652 29.96 17.01 -9.25
CA ILE A 652 31.08 17.69 -8.60
C ILE A 652 31.50 18.86 -9.50
N VAL A 653 31.44 20.08 -8.96
CA VAL A 653 31.85 21.32 -9.64
C VAL A 653 32.95 21.96 -8.83
N ASP A 654 34.11 22.24 -9.46
CA ASP A 654 35.29 22.80 -8.81
C ASP A 654 35.74 22.04 -7.54
N GLY A 655 35.51 20.74 -7.53
CA GLY A 655 35.83 19.88 -6.38
C GLY A 655 34.90 20.12 -5.20
N VAL A 656 33.66 20.56 -5.42
CA VAL A 656 32.60 20.67 -4.40
C VAL A 656 31.36 19.92 -4.92
N GLU A 657 30.67 19.21 -4.03
CA GLU A 657 29.44 18.52 -4.38
C GLU A 657 28.32 19.53 -4.65
N ASP A 658 27.76 19.48 -5.86
CA ASP A 658 26.71 20.36 -6.39
C ASP A 658 25.55 19.49 -6.91
N PHE A 659 24.89 18.81 -5.97
CA PHE A 659 23.77 17.94 -6.29
C PHE A 659 22.49 18.78 -6.50
N PRO A 660 21.76 18.63 -7.63
CA PRO A 660 20.71 19.56 -8.03
C PRO A 660 19.38 19.28 -7.31
N THR A 661 19.35 19.46 -5.99
CA THR A 661 18.17 19.30 -5.14
C THR A 661 17.56 20.65 -4.74
N ASN A 662 16.23 20.69 -4.64
CA ASN A 662 15.50 21.87 -4.19
C ASN A 662 15.08 21.81 -2.73
N THR A 663 15.38 20.68 -2.07
CA THR A 663 14.94 20.38 -0.71
C THR A 663 15.49 21.34 0.34
N PHE A 664 16.55 22.08 0.02
CA PHE A 664 17.13 23.09 0.90
C PHE A 664 16.16 24.23 1.27
N LEU A 665 15.20 24.61 0.42
CA LEU A 665 14.29 25.71 0.72
C LEU A 665 13.57 25.50 2.06
N ALA A 666 12.89 24.35 2.22
CA ALA A 666 12.17 24.03 3.44
C ALA A 666 13.12 23.75 4.62
N SER A 667 14.26 23.09 4.36
CA SER A 667 15.24 22.75 5.40
C SER A 667 15.88 23.97 6.04
N ILE A 668 16.38 24.90 5.23
CA ILE A 668 17.04 26.13 5.69
C ILE A 668 16.02 27.03 6.39
N ALA A 669 14.81 27.16 5.81
CA ALA A 669 13.71 27.92 6.42
C ALA A 669 13.08 27.22 7.63
N ARG A 670 13.45 25.97 7.95
CA ARG A 670 12.86 25.13 9.02
C ARG A 670 11.33 25.00 8.91
N LEU A 671 10.84 24.87 7.69
CA LEU A 671 9.42 24.69 7.39
C LEU A 671 9.10 23.20 7.18
N PRO A 672 7.85 22.77 7.47
CA PRO A 672 7.39 21.45 7.07
C PRO A 672 7.23 21.37 5.56
N ALA A 673 7.55 20.21 5.00
CA ALA A 673 7.44 19.93 3.58
C ALA A 673 7.08 18.46 3.34
N ILE A 674 6.36 18.19 2.26
CA ILE A 674 5.94 16.84 1.88
C ILE A 674 6.28 16.57 0.42
N SER A 675 6.96 15.45 0.16
CA SER A 675 7.14 14.88 -1.17
C SER A 675 5.97 13.95 -1.46
N VAL A 676 5.39 14.09 -2.65
CA VAL A 676 4.32 13.23 -3.16
C VAL A 676 4.72 12.74 -4.57
N PRO A 677 4.39 11.51 -4.97
CA PRO A 677 4.56 11.07 -6.36
C PRO A 677 3.95 12.05 -7.37
N ALA A 678 4.77 12.59 -8.28
CA ALA A 678 4.31 13.42 -9.39
C ALA A 678 4.07 12.56 -10.65
N GLY A 679 4.93 11.57 -10.89
CA GLY A 679 4.82 10.67 -12.04
C GLY A 679 6.11 9.93 -12.30
N LEU A 680 6.19 9.33 -13.49
CA LEU A 680 7.41 8.70 -13.99
C LEU A 680 7.89 9.43 -15.24
N THR A 681 9.21 9.55 -15.41
CA THR A 681 9.80 9.97 -16.69
C THR A 681 9.52 8.94 -17.79
N LYS A 682 9.85 9.28 -19.05
CA LYS A 682 9.73 8.34 -20.18
C LYS A 682 10.51 7.04 -19.99
N ASP A 683 11.59 7.08 -19.21
CA ASP A 683 12.43 5.93 -18.88
C ASP A 683 11.94 5.15 -17.64
N GLY A 684 10.76 5.50 -17.10
CA GLY A 684 10.16 4.84 -15.95
C GLY A 684 10.77 5.22 -14.60
N LEU A 685 11.52 6.33 -14.54
CA LEU A 685 12.14 6.80 -13.30
C LEU A 685 11.19 7.72 -12.52
N PRO A 686 11.01 7.54 -11.21
CA PRO A 686 10.14 8.39 -10.39
C PRO A 686 10.55 9.86 -10.31
N VAL A 687 9.54 10.72 -10.20
CA VAL A 687 9.67 12.16 -9.92
C VAL A 687 8.69 12.53 -8.81
N GLY A 688 9.16 13.25 -7.80
CA GLY A 688 8.36 13.80 -6.71
C GLY A 688 8.05 15.30 -6.87
N ILE A 689 6.86 15.68 -6.41
CA ILE A 689 6.43 17.07 -6.22
C ILE A 689 6.54 17.43 -4.74
N GLU A 690 7.26 18.51 -4.45
CA GLU A 690 7.40 19.01 -3.08
C GLU A 690 6.36 20.10 -2.80
N LEU A 691 5.63 19.96 -1.70
CA LEU A 691 4.78 21.01 -1.15
C LEU A 691 5.37 21.53 0.16
N VAL A 692 5.56 22.85 0.26
CA VAL A 692 6.09 23.51 1.46
C VAL A 692 5.03 24.40 2.10
N GLY A 693 4.78 24.19 3.40
CA GLY A 693 3.79 24.91 4.18
C GLY A 693 4.40 25.74 5.31
N LEU A 694 3.57 26.42 6.09
CA LEU A 694 4.04 27.15 7.27
C LEU A 694 4.24 26.21 8.47
N GLU A 695 5.00 26.65 9.47
CA GLU A 695 5.15 25.95 10.75
C GLU A 695 3.76 25.58 11.33
N TYR A 696 3.64 24.35 11.85
CA TYR A 696 2.40 23.76 12.38
C TYR A 696 1.29 23.46 11.35
N GLN A 697 1.57 23.49 10.05
CA GLN A 697 0.59 23.18 9.00
C GLN A 697 0.72 21.75 8.44
N GLU A 698 1.29 20.80 9.17
CA GLU A 698 1.41 19.41 8.71
C GLU A 698 0.05 18.79 8.35
N GLN A 699 -1.01 19.12 9.10
CA GLN A 699 -2.38 18.70 8.76
C GLN A 699 -2.79 19.22 7.37
N HIS A 700 -2.61 20.52 7.12
CA HIS A 700 -2.97 21.14 5.84
C HIS A 700 -2.13 20.60 4.68
N LEU A 701 -0.83 20.38 4.92
CA LEU A 701 0.06 19.76 3.94
C LEU A 701 -0.36 18.33 3.59
N LEU A 702 -0.80 17.53 4.58
CA LEU A 702 -1.33 16.19 4.33
C LEU A 702 -2.66 16.22 3.58
N GLU A 703 -3.54 17.18 3.88
CA GLU A 703 -4.80 17.39 3.16
C GLU A 703 -4.52 17.74 1.67
N LEU A 704 -3.61 18.68 1.40
CA LEU A 704 -3.17 19.02 0.04
C LEU A 704 -2.53 17.81 -0.67
N ALA A 705 -1.61 17.13 0.01
CA ALA A 705 -0.91 15.96 -0.54
C ALA A 705 -1.86 14.82 -0.87
N TYR A 706 -2.88 14.58 -0.05
CA TYR A 706 -3.89 13.55 -0.32
C TYR A 706 -4.67 13.84 -1.60
N GLY A 707 -5.02 15.12 -1.81
CA GLY A 707 -5.60 15.57 -3.07
C GLY A 707 -4.65 15.36 -4.26
N VAL A 708 -3.36 15.68 -4.12
CA VAL A 708 -2.35 15.41 -5.15
C VAL A 708 -2.28 13.92 -5.47
N GLU A 709 -2.13 13.06 -4.46
CA GLU A 709 -2.11 11.60 -4.60
C GLU A 709 -3.35 11.09 -5.35
N SER A 710 -4.53 11.54 -4.93
CA SER A 710 -5.82 11.04 -5.43
C SER A 710 -6.13 11.47 -6.87
N LEU A 711 -5.77 12.69 -7.24
CA LEU A 711 -6.04 13.26 -8.57
C LEU A 711 -4.94 12.92 -9.59
N VAL A 712 -3.67 12.90 -9.16
CA VAL A 712 -2.54 12.63 -10.06
C VAL A 712 -2.37 11.12 -10.28
N GLN A 713 -2.56 10.31 -9.22
CA GLN A 713 -2.43 8.84 -9.23
C GLN A 713 -1.10 8.34 -9.79
N ALA A 714 -0.01 9.02 -9.41
CA ALA A 714 1.32 8.78 -9.96
C ALA A 714 2.03 7.53 -9.42
N ARG A 715 1.65 7.08 -8.21
CA ARG A 715 2.28 5.90 -7.62
C ARG A 715 1.97 4.66 -8.46
N THR A 716 3.02 3.93 -8.80
CA THR A 716 2.94 2.58 -9.37
C THR A 716 3.72 1.61 -8.47
N CYS A 717 3.42 0.32 -8.49
CA CYS A 717 4.32 -0.65 -7.87
C CYS A 717 5.55 -0.81 -8.78
N PRO A 718 6.79 -0.85 -8.24
CA PRO A 718 7.94 -1.20 -9.07
C PRO A 718 7.75 -2.59 -9.70
N PRO A 719 8.35 -2.84 -10.88
CA PRO A 719 8.33 -4.17 -11.47
C PRO A 719 8.94 -5.18 -10.49
N GLU A 720 8.40 -6.40 -10.47
CA GLU A 720 9.00 -7.46 -9.63
C GLU A 720 10.45 -7.66 -10.08
N PRO A 721 11.43 -7.52 -9.18
CA PRO A 721 12.81 -7.75 -9.53
C PRO A 721 12.98 -9.21 -9.94
N VAL A 722 13.25 -9.46 -11.20
CA VAL A 722 13.66 -10.77 -11.69
C VAL A 722 15.13 -10.97 -11.34
N ASP A 723 15.49 -12.19 -10.95
CA ASP A 723 16.90 -12.56 -10.75
C ASP A 723 17.66 -12.25 -12.05
N ALA A 724 18.70 -11.41 -11.95
CA ALA A 724 19.54 -11.00 -13.08
C ALA A 724 20.46 -12.13 -13.54
#